data_AF-C3YWS7-F1
#
_entry.id   AF-C3YWS7-F1
#
_cell.length_a   1.000
_cell.length_b   1.000
_cell.length_c   1.000
_cell.angle_alpha   90.00
_cell.angle_beta   90.00
_cell.angle_gamma   90.00
#
_symmetry.space_group_name_H-M   'P 1'
#
loop_
_entity.id
_entity.type
_entity.pdbx_description
1 polymer ?
#
loop_
_entity_poly.entity_id
_entity_poly.type
_entity_poly.pdbx_seq_one_letter_code
_entity_poly.pdbx_strand_id
1 'polypeptide(L)'
;MHVVSRDLRARSPNRSDEQVEADQCPEVEFPSGEMFEPIEDLSSLGALESELQDPKNTGSQVYDSEGFEAFGLSLNFDVSDFKSPTSRYFRAHPAFMSCLQRTYNVLRRTEETVVIAEGYRVAADSPSDVYLQTGAAAVIQLEEEDATTTIQELAAIVIEICVPIFQEVQGDIGLVLFSDKLQVQLQGADETGPLFRAEAGASMNTAAFETWAWGQIDETYEPISVPECPADADSLASGETFPTGITAPEDEVGDIDYPVTRDKVEDFKRLTQYPASNIVFDNEERSGAWCGSEDRGRCVDCSTRMLGSSLDDRCADRVMSKALLDHLRTVQRMVQDEFSGVKLKVLEAWDEPHAGATTGDHPAGSLHYEGRAAKLTLSDGDAAKLPRLAAFCICDGAGYVENKGDHILVAVQKQEGFTPTFIEFPETTLFEVTPPAEMEGNYTLEPEQYTDNDTLPMPLFDSDKREAEEIGANVTIGDFKDPAARYFRLSPQIVQCYEAVALRENKWNKLGEMYRHIAVLEGYLTTENQGNYFNMSDPFFFMLVLISHHIFTEMYRNIAVLEGYREPEMYRHIAVLEGYITPENQGNYFNMSDPYFVMILISHYVITEMYRHIAVLEGYLTTENQGNYFNMSDPYLVMKCTDTSLCWREMYRHIAVLEGYLTTENQGEYFNMSDPRYDRHTLGWAMRVGYYGDEIYDHEKYSPLRLATFAVIKCGPLFDDIGKGIGVGLYRNSTFIDIRDDTEFWADDPDLLPVNVTESDWAGEMAMLLDYAIEGRIIEPDSLERACLHSDPPAKQSAEFQHVHVEAVKRRRRRREAGEEEEVCIPRSDTEFCTETTPHREVEVAHIWGEVKRKHLFRPEADVKAALEGCFGACGTCLEGAIMEDKTEHCNNFLHWVNFNFLNDEPDITNFWARDNQELKAQACRDHCIVKAPVFSLLAPSIEELYRPDPKKSVQEQIYSMANNPSPVMELMQIIYAAHASGKVEFYVEDAAEMQSLRAPLKVVLVFNKNVSEVIINAVDVEAAEGVVQNLVFEWTKSSCPDDTREFITPFSIVEMPSGIAKRSPEHEIREMMLERHRNWEHDWISSSFG
;
A
#
# COMPACT_ATOMS: atom_id res chain seq x y z
N MET A 1 -11.78 -27.67 -13.01
CA MET A 1 -11.95 -27.72 -14.48
C MET A 1 -10.59 -27.44 -15.09
N HIS A 2 -10.07 -28.35 -15.90
CA HIS A 2 -8.71 -28.32 -16.43
C HIS A 2 -8.54 -27.19 -17.46
N VAL A 3 -7.57 -26.30 -17.23
CA VAL A 3 -6.97 -25.46 -18.27
C VAL A 3 -5.52 -25.90 -18.41
N VAL A 4 -5.15 -26.15 -19.66
CA VAL A 4 -3.94 -26.82 -20.12
C VAL A 4 -2.83 -25.78 -20.26
N SER A 5 -1.72 -26.00 -19.56
CA SER A 5 -0.42 -25.36 -19.79
C SER A 5 0.04 -25.59 -21.23
N ARG A 6 0.39 -24.53 -21.96
CA ARG A 6 1.12 -24.63 -23.23
C ARG A 6 2.58 -24.23 -22.99
N ASP A 7 3.43 -25.24 -23.13
CA ASP A 7 4.89 -25.17 -23.18
C ASP A 7 5.39 -24.18 -24.25
N LEU A 8 6.09 -23.12 -23.83
CA LEU A 8 7.04 -22.40 -24.68
C LEU A 8 8.32 -23.23 -24.80
N ARG A 9 8.58 -23.76 -25.99
CA ARG A 9 9.78 -24.56 -26.27
C ARG A 9 11.01 -23.67 -26.37
N ALA A 10 11.92 -23.88 -25.42
CA ALA A 10 13.32 -23.52 -25.49
C ALA A 10 13.98 -23.91 -26.84
N ARG A 11 14.75 -22.98 -27.41
CA ARG A 11 15.85 -23.28 -28.37
C ARG A 11 17.17 -22.77 -27.79
N SER A 12 18.12 -23.71 -27.67
CA SER A 12 19.48 -23.53 -27.17
C SER A 12 20.41 -22.86 -28.20
N PRO A 13 21.48 -22.15 -27.76
CA PRO A 13 22.33 -21.30 -28.60
C PRO A 13 23.54 -22.05 -29.19
N ASN A 14 23.99 -21.64 -30.38
CA ASN A 14 25.39 -21.66 -30.80
C ASN A 14 25.56 -21.22 -32.27
N ARG A 15 26.12 -20.02 -32.50
CA ARG A 15 27.25 -19.84 -33.43
C ARG A 15 27.87 -18.44 -33.31
N SER A 16 29.18 -18.43 -33.10
CA SER A 16 30.11 -17.33 -33.27
C SER A 16 30.11 -16.80 -34.70
N ASP A 17 30.01 -15.48 -34.88
CA ASP A 17 30.92 -14.65 -35.68
C ASP A 17 30.49 -13.18 -35.55
N GLU A 18 31.47 -12.29 -35.32
CA GLU A 18 31.31 -10.83 -35.24
C GLU A 18 30.56 -10.26 -36.45
N GLN A 19 29.38 -9.67 -36.23
CA GLN A 19 28.82 -8.64 -37.10
C GLN A 19 28.09 -7.59 -36.24
N VAL A 20 28.50 -6.35 -36.46
CA VAL A 20 27.87 -5.06 -36.16
C VAL A 20 26.37 -5.18 -35.82
N GLU A 21 26.00 -4.71 -34.64
CA GLU A 21 24.60 -4.50 -34.20
C GLU A 21 23.82 -3.77 -35.30
N ALA A 22 22.83 -4.49 -35.86
CA ALA A 22 21.71 -3.87 -36.53
C ALA A 22 20.67 -3.60 -35.44
N ASP A 23 20.17 -2.37 -35.36
CA ASP A 23 18.97 -2.01 -34.60
C ASP A 23 17.92 -3.12 -34.77
N GLN A 24 17.57 -3.81 -33.69
CA GLN A 24 16.39 -4.67 -33.69
C GLN A 24 15.16 -3.77 -33.66
N CYS A 25 14.32 -3.90 -34.68
CA CYS A 25 13.07 -3.16 -34.80
C CYS A 25 12.12 -3.56 -33.68
N PRO A 26 11.43 -2.62 -33.04
CA PRO A 26 10.39 -2.98 -32.07
C PRO A 26 9.23 -3.68 -32.81
N GLU A 27 8.81 -4.83 -32.28
CA GLU A 27 7.58 -5.49 -32.70
C GLU A 27 6.37 -4.55 -32.51
N VAL A 28 5.39 -4.61 -33.41
CA VAL A 28 4.17 -3.79 -33.31
C VAL A 28 3.02 -4.62 -32.74
N GLU A 29 2.52 -4.21 -31.57
CA GLU A 29 1.33 -4.81 -30.96
C GLU A 29 0.04 -4.33 -31.65
N PHE A 30 -0.83 -5.28 -31.99
CA PHE A 30 -2.18 -5.00 -32.45
C PHE A 30 -3.21 -5.15 -31.33
N PRO A 31 -4.41 -4.54 -31.44
CA PRO A 31 -5.48 -4.62 -30.43
C PRO A 31 -5.96 -6.02 -29.98
N SER A 32 -5.52 -7.08 -30.67
CA SER A 32 -5.68 -8.48 -30.28
C SER A 32 -4.71 -8.95 -29.21
N GLY A 33 -3.62 -8.21 -28.95
CA GLY A 33 -2.45 -8.61 -28.17
C GLY A 33 -1.39 -9.38 -28.99
N GLU A 34 -1.59 -9.51 -30.31
CA GLU A 34 -0.62 -10.17 -31.19
C GLU A 34 0.45 -9.18 -31.67
N MET A 35 1.70 -9.62 -31.68
CA MET A 35 2.87 -8.86 -32.10
C MET A 35 3.23 -9.20 -33.55
N PHE A 36 3.54 -8.18 -34.36
CA PHE A 36 4.00 -8.36 -35.73
C PHE A 36 5.27 -7.57 -36.00
N GLU A 37 6.25 -8.21 -36.64
CA GLU A 37 7.47 -7.55 -37.11
C GLU A 37 7.21 -6.83 -38.45
N PRO A 38 7.39 -5.50 -38.53
CA PRO A 38 7.23 -4.78 -39.78
C PRO A 38 8.39 -5.03 -40.76
N ILE A 39 8.09 -5.06 -42.05
CA ILE A 39 9.11 -5.14 -43.11
C ILE A 39 9.64 -3.73 -43.39
N GLU A 40 10.84 -3.43 -42.89
CA GLU A 40 11.45 -2.10 -43.03
C GLU A 40 11.91 -1.77 -44.46
N ASP A 41 12.66 -2.68 -45.08
CA ASP A 41 13.21 -2.47 -46.42
C ASP A 41 12.30 -3.09 -47.49
N LEU A 42 11.29 -2.33 -47.91
CA LEU A 42 10.41 -2.72 -49.01
C LEU A 42 11.16 -2.90 -50.35
N SER A 43 12.33 -2.28 -50.52
CA SER A 43 13.12 -2.43 -51.75
C SER A 43 13.66 -3.86 -51.91
N SER A 44 13.83 -4.58 -50.80
CA SER A 44 14.18 -6.01 -50.78
C SER A 44 13.12 -6.90 -51.44
N LEU A 45 11.87 -6.43 -51.56
CA LEU A 45 10.74 -7.13 -52.18
C LEU A 45 10.66 -6.91 -53.71
N GLY A 46 11.57 -6.11 -54.28
CA GLY A 46 11.70 -5.93 -55.73
C GLY A 46 10.46 -5.34 -56.39
N ALA A 47 9.87 -6.06 -57.35
CA ALA A 47 8.73 -5.55 -58.12
C ALA A 47 7.45 -5.29 -57.30
N LEU A 48 7.36 -5.85 -56.09
CA LEU A 48 6.23 -5.64 -55.17
C LEU A 48 6.33 -4.32 -54.40
N GLU A 49 7.50 -3.68 -54.36
CA GLU A 49 7.72 -2.41 -53.65
C GLU A 49 6.69 -1.35 -54.05
N SER A 50 6.41 -1.22 -55.35
CA SER A 50 5.45 -0.23 -55.87
C SER A 50 3.98 -0.57 -55.57
N GLU A 51 3.68 -1.84 -55.26
CA GLU A 51 2.31 -2.30 -54.95
C GLU A 51 1.98 -2.24 -53.45
N LEU A 52 3.01 -2.15 -52.59
CA LEU A 52 2.92 -2.15 -51.12
C LEU A 52 3.20 -0.77 -50.50
N GLN A 53 3.32 0.29 -51.31
CA GLN A 53 3.50 1.65 -50.82
C GLN A 53 2.31 2.13 -50.00
N ASP A 54 2.53 3.10 -49.12
CA ASP A 54 1.46 3.91 -48.54
C ASP A 54 1.27 5.17 -49.40
N PRO A 55 0.32 5.18 -50.35
CA PRO A 55 0.16 6.29 -51.28
C PRO A 55 -0.39 7.57 -50.63
N LYS A 56 -0.85 7.49 -49.37
CA LYS A 56 -1.44 8.61 -48.64
C LYS A 56 -0.64 9.01 -47.41
N ASN A 57 0.44 8.31 -47.08
CA ASN A 57 1.25 8.63 -45.90
C ASN A 57 0.38 8.60 -44.62
N THR A 58 -0.32 7.49 -44.40
CA THR A 58 -1.14 7.21 -43.22
C THR A 58 -0.34 6.65 -42.03
N GLY A 59 0.97 6.38 -42.21
CA GLY A 59 1.83 5.86 -41.14
C GLY A 59 1.67 4.35 -40.88
N SER A 60 0.88 3.66 -41.69
CA SER A 60 0.77 2.19 -41.61
C SER A 60 2.08 1.51 -41.98
N GLN A 61 2.23 0.24 -41.62
CA GLN A 61 3.41 -0.56 -41.94
C GLN A 61 3.03 -1.85 -42.67
N VAL A 62 4.01 -2.47 -43.33
CA VAL A 62 3.83 -3.69 -44.13
C VAL A 62 4.28 -4.90 -43.33
N TYR A 63 3.50 -5.97 -43.39
CA TYR A 63 3.73 -7.21 -42.67
C TYR A 63 3.59 -8.40 -43.61
N ASP A 64 4.24 -9.51 -43.24
CA ASP A 64 4.09 -10.80 -43.91
C ASP A 64 2.93 -11.59 -43.30
N SER A 65 1.98 -12.04 -44.13
CA SER A 65 0.87 -12.86 -43.63
C SER A 65 1.15 -14.36 -43.63
N GLU A 66 2.28 -14.85 -44.17
CA GLU A 66 2.55 -16.29 -44.29
C GLU A 66 2.56 -16.98 -42.91
N GLY A 67 1.54 -17.80 -42.64
CA GLY A 67 1.40 -18.53 -41.38
C GLY A 67 0.67 -17.76 -40.28
N PHE A 68 0.32 -16.50 -40.53
CA PHE A 68 -0.38 -15.61 -39.60
C PHE A 68 -1.77 -15.21 -40.11
N GLU A 69 -2.29 -15.85 -41.16
CA GLU A 69 -3.58 -15.47 -41.74
C GLU A 69 -4.77 -15.57 -40.77
N ALA A 70 -4.70 -16.46 -39.79
CA ALA A 70 -5.72 -16.64 -38.75
C ALA A 70 -5.36 -15.94 -37.42
N PHE A 71 -4.33 -15.10 -37.42
CA PHE A 71 -3.99 -14.28 -36.26
C PHE A 71 -4.86 -13.03 -36.29
N GLY A 72 -5.33 -12.61 -35.11
CA GLY A 72 -6.15 -11.42 -34.96
C GLY A 72 -5.32 -10.16 -35.17
N LEU A 73 -5.81 -9.24 -36.01
CA LEU A 73 -5.41 -7.82 -35.95
C LEU A 73 -6.25 -7.06 -34.91
N SER A 74 -7.35 -7.68 -34.50
CA SER A 74 -8.23 -7.25 -33.42
C SER A 74 -8.91 -8.51 -32.86
N LEU A 75 -9.64 -8.38 -31.76
CA LEU A 75 -10.38 -9.52 -31.16
C LEU A 75 -11.38 -10.20 -32.11
N ASN A 76 -11.83 -9.53 -33.18
CA ASN A 76 -12.88 -10.04 -34.07
C ASN A 76 -12.56 -9.95 -35.57
N PHE A 77 -11.35 -9.50 -35.93
CA PHE A 77 -10.90 -9.42 -37.33
C PHE A 77 -9.51 -10.02 -37.45
N ASP A 78 -9.39 -11.03 -38.30
CA ASP A 78 -8.14 -11.71 -38.59
C ASP A 78 -7.41 -11.05 -39.76
N VAL A 79 -6.12 -11.34 -39.91
CA VAL A 79 -5.34 -10.93 -41.09
C VAL A 79 -6.02 -11.35 -42.38
N SER A 80 -6.68 -12.50 -42.43
CA SER A 80 -7.41 -12.97 -43.62
C SER A 80 -8.61 -12.11 -44.01
N ASP A 81 -9.26 -11.47 -43.05
CA ASP A 81 -10.42 -10.61 -43.30
C ASP A 81 -9.99 -9.25 -43.87
N PHE A 82 -8.78 -8.82 -43.49
CA PHE A 82 -8.25 -7.52 -43.87
C PHE A 82 -7.34 -7.55 -45.10
N LYS A 83 -6.56 -8.60 -45.34
CA LYS A 83 -5.53 -8.59 -46.41
C LYS A 83 -6.09 -8.64 -47.84
N SER A 84 -5.23 -8.27 -48.80
CA SER A 84 -5.54 -8.39 -50.23
C SER A 84 -5.62 -9.86 -50.66
N PRO A 85 -6.63 -10.28 -51.44
CA PRO A 85 -6.79 -11.69 -51.82
C PRO A 85 -5.63 -12.27 -52.64
N THR A 86 -4.92 -11.43 -53.38
CA THR A 86 -3.83 -11.86 -54.28
C THR A 86 -2.44 -11.69 -53.69
N SER A 87 -2.31 -11.07 -52.50
CA SER A 87 -1.03 -10.72 -51.90
C SER A 87 -0.71 -11.57 -50.67
N ARG A 88 0.58 -11.90 -50.54
CA ARG A 88 1.16 -12.46 -49.30
C ARG A 88 1.39 -11.38 -48.25
N TYR A 89 1.72 -10.17 -48.67
CA TYR A 89 1.98 -9.07 -47.76
C TYR A 89 0.72 -8.24 -47.57
N PHE A 90 0.55 -7.69 -46.38
CA PHE A 90 -0.53 -6.77 -46.06
C PHE A 90 0.01 -5.54 -45.36
N ARG A 91 -0.70 -4.43 -45.46
CA ARG A 91 -0.37 -3.19 -44.76
C ARG A 91 -1.46 -2.92 -43.74
N ALA A 92 -1.11 -2.56 -42.51
CA ALA A 92 -2.08 -2.29 -41.45
C ALA A 92 -1.60 -1.20 -40.49
N HIS A 93 -2.55 -0.52 -39.85
CA HIS A 93 -2.29 0.50 -38.83
C HIS A 93 -2.98 0.10 -37.50
N PRO A 94 -2.27 0.01 -36.36
CA PRO A 94 -2.86 -0.40 -35.07
C PRO A 94 -4.02 0.48 -34.60
N ALA A 95 -3.88 1.82 -34.65
CA ALA A 95 -4.96 2.75 -34.32
C ALA A 95 -6.23 2.56 -35.19
N PHE A 96 -6.06 2.26 -36.48
CA PHE A 96 -7.18 1.95 -37.36
C PHE A 96 -7.90 0.65 -36.95
N MET A 97 -7.13 -0.38 -36.57
CA MET A 97 -7.71 -1.63 -36.05
C MET A 97 -8.40 -1.43 -34.69
N SER A 98 -7.85 -0.56 -33.84
CA SER A 98 -8.45 -0.21 -32.54
C SER A 98 -9.81 0.46 -32.72
N CYS A 99 -9.90 1.39 -33.70
CA CYS A 99 -11.15 1.98 -34.16
C CYS A 99 -12.19 0.91 -34.55
N LEU A 100 -11.84 0.00 -35.47
CA LEU A 100 -12.76 -1.06 -35.91
C LEU A 100 -13.17 -2.02 -34.78
N GLN A 101 -12.23 -2.41 -33.92
CA GLN A 101 -12.48 -3.29 -32.78
C GLN A 101 -13.51 -2.67 -31.82
N ARG A 102 -13.31 -1.39 -31.46
CA ARG A 102 -14.19 -0.69 -30.53
C ARG A 102 -15.56 -0.44 -31.14
N THR A 103 -15.65 -0.14 -32.43
CA THR A 103 -16.94 -0.08 -33.16
C THR A 103 -17.68 -1.41 -33.09
N TYR A 104 -17.00 -2.54 -33.35
CA TYR A 104 -17.59 -3.87 -33.25
C TYR A 104 -18.10 -4.15 -31.82
N ASN A 105 -17.32 -3.81 -30.80
CA ASN A 105 -17.69 -4.02 -29.40
C ASN A 105 -18.95 -3.27 -28.98
N VAL A 106 -19.17 -2.06 -29.51
CA VAL A 106 -20.40 -1.28 -29.26
C VAL A 106 -21.61 -1.98 -29.88
N LEU A 107 -21.54 -2.36 -31.16
CA LEU A 107 -22.64 -3.04 -31.87
C LEU A 107 -23.00 -4.38 -31.23
N ARG A 108 -22.02 -5.13 -30.74
CA ARG A 108 -22.27 -6.41 -30.07
C ARG A 108 -23.18 -6.29 -28.84
N ARG A 109 -23.24 -5.11 -28.20
CA ARG A 109 -24.16 -4.86 -27.07
C ARG A 109 -25.63 -4.87 -27.49
N THR A 110 -25.92 -4.62 -28.76
CA THR A 110 -27.27 -4.68 -29.35
C THR A 110 -27.52 -5.99 -30.11
N GLU A 111 -26.69 -7.01 -29.89
CA GLU A 111 -26.71 -8.30 -30.61
C GLU A 111 -26.46 -8.18 -32.12
N GLU A 112 -25.95 -7.03 -32.59
CA GLU A 112 -25.61 -6.79 -33.99
C GLU A 112 -24.10 -6.81 -34.20
N THR A 113 -23.66 -7.12 -35.42
CA THR A 113 -22.23 -7.24 -35.74
C THR A 113 -21.87 -6.58 -37.07
N VAL A 114 -20.58 -6.27 -37.23
CA VAL A 114 -20.03 -5.67 -38.44
C VAL A 114 -18.95 -6.56 -39.03
N VAL A 115 -18.94 -6.70 -40.35
CA VAL A 115 -17.93 -7.45 -41.11
C VAL A 115 -17.15 -6.51 -42.04
N ILE A 116 -15.88 -6.85 -42.25
CA ILE A 116 -15.04 -6.18 -43.25
C ILE A 116 -15.39 -6.75 -44.62
N ALA A 117 -16.09 -5.95 -45.44
CA ALA A 117 -16.38 -6.31 -46.82
C ALA A 117 -15.12 -6.19 -47.70
N GLU A 118 -14.35 -5.12 -47.49
CA GLU A 118 -13.06 -4.90 -48.15
C GLU A 118 -12.07 -4.27 -47.17
N GLY A 119 -10.98 -4.95 -46.87
CA GLY A 119 -9.85 -4.39 -46.11
C GLY A 119 -8.75 -3.86 -47.03
N TYR A 120 -7.49 -3.94 -46.58
CA TYR A 120 -6.32 -3.65 -47.38
C TYR A 120 -6.33 -4.34 -48.76
N ARG A 121 -5.98 -3.57 -49.80
CA ARG A 121 -5.85 -4.03 -51.19
C ARG A 121 -4.57 -3.52 -51.80
N VAL A 122 -3.81 -4.40 -52.47
CA VAL A 122 -2.69 -3.94 -53.30
C VAL A 122 -3.22 -3.13 -54.49
N ALA A 123 -2.37 -2.27 -55.06
CA ALA A 123 -2.76 -1.39 -56.17
C ALA A 123 -3.38 -2.13 -57.38
N ALA A 124 -3.00 -3.39 -57.61
CA ALA A 124 -3.56 -4.23 -58.67
C ALA A 124 -5.02 -4.66 -58.40
N ASP A 125 -5.38 -4.89 -57.13
CA ASP A 125 -6.70 -5.38 -56.72
C ASP A 125 -7.72 -4.25 -56.53
N SER A 126 -7.28 -3.04 -56.18
CA SER A 126 -8.13 -1.85 -56.06
C SER A 126 -7.52 -0.62 -56.75
N PRO A 127 -7.51 -0.56 -58.10
CA PRO A 127 -6.88 0.54 -58.82
C PRO A 127 -7.66 1.88 -58.73
N SER A 128 -8.94 1.85 -58.33
CA SER A 128 -9.81 3.03 -58.25
C SER A 128 -9.92 3.62 -56.85
N ASP A 129 -9.75 2.80 -55.80
CA ASP A 129 -9.76 3.26 -54.42
C ASP A 129 -8.35 3.17 -53.84
N VAL A 130 -7.70 4.33 -53.81
CA VAL A 130 -6.32 4.48 -53.33
C VAL A 130 -6.24 4.32 -51.81
N TYR A 131 -7.31 4.56 -51.04
CA TYR A 131 -7.26 4.42 -49.58
C TYR A 131 -7.22 2.97 -49.12
N LEU A 132 -7.88 2.05 -49.83
CA LEU A 132 -7.72 0.62 -49.52
C LEU A 132 -6.26 0.16 -49.70
N GLN A 133 -5.43 0.89 -50.44
CA GLN A 133 -3.99 0.62 -50.60
C GLN A 133 -3.13 1.12 -49.44
N THR A 134 -3.68 1.92 -48.51
CA THR A 134 -2.91 2.49 -47.41
C THR A 134 -2.83 1.55 -46.22
N GLY A 135 -3.68 0.52 -46.13
CA GLY A 135 -3.77 -0.33 -44.94
C GLY A 135 -4.38 0.36 -43.72
N ALA A 136 -4.91 1.57 -43.88
CA ALA A 136 -5.63 2.32 -42.86
C ALA A 136 -7.04 2.68 -43.35
N ALA A 137 -7.65 1.81 -44.15
CA ALA A 137 -9.01 1.95 -44.64
C ALA A 137 -9.70 0.58 -44.77
N ALA A 138 -11.02 0.55 -44.56
CA ALA A 138 -11.85 -0.61 -44.75
C ALA A 138 -13.28 -0.21 -45.13
N VAL A 139 -13.90 -1.00 -46.02
CA VAL A 139 -15.34 -0.98 -46.27
C VAL A 139 -15.99 -1.98 -45.33
N ILE A 140 -16.83 -1.49 -44.44
CA ILE A 140 -17.56 -2.26 -43.44
C ILE A 140 -19.06 -2.28 -43.73
N GLN A 141 -19.72 -3.37 -43.34
CA GLN A 141 -21.15 -3.56 -43.50
C GLN A 141 -21.71 -4.37 -42.32
N LEU A 142 -22.99 -4.17 -42.00
CA LEU A 142 -23.67 -4.96 -40.98
C LEU A 142 -23.86 -6.40 -41.48
N GLU A 143 -23.68 -7.38 -40.60
CA GLU A 143 -23.77 -8.80 -40.97
C GLU A 143 -25.21 -9.27 -41.20
N GLU A 144 -26.15 -8.74 -40.41
CA GLU A 144 -27.53 -9.21 -40.38
C GLU A 144 -28.42 -8.50 -41.43
N GLU A 145 -29.15 -9.29 -42.23
CA GLU A 145 -30.09 -8.76 -43.23
C GLU A 145 -31.28 -7.98 -42.61
N ASP A 146 -31.59 -8.24 -41.33
CA ASP A 146 -32.67 -7.59 -40.56
C ASP A 146 -32.14 -6.63 -39.47
N ALA A 147 -30.89 -6.15 -39.58
CA ALA A 147 -30.29 -5.22 -38.61
C ALA A 147 -31.18 -3.99 -38.37
N THR A 148 -31.33 -3.61 -37.09
CA THR A 148 -32.07 -2.41 -36.68
C THR A 148 -31.22 -1.16 -36.83
N THR A 149 -29.90 -1.27 -36.66
CA THR A 149 -28.95 -0.18 -36.94
C THR A 149 -28.90 0.11 -38.43
N THR A 150 -29.06 1.36 -38.79
CA THR A 150 -28.86 1.86 -40.15
C THR A 150 -27.39 2.15 -40.42
N ILE A 151 -26.97 2.19 -41.69
CA ILE A 151 -25.59 2.58 -42.05
C ILE A 151 -25.24 4.01 -41.57
N GLN A 152 -26.25 4.88 -41.46
CA GLN A 152 -26.06 6.21 -40.87
C GLN A 152 -25.77 6.12 -39.36
N GLU A 153 -26.47 5.27 -38.62
CA GLU A 153 -26.18 5.04 -37.19
C GLU A 153 -24.84 4.34 -37.00
N LEU A 154 -24.46 3.41 -37.88
CA LEU A 154 -23.10 2.84 -37.92
C LEU A 154 -22.05 3.94 -38.10
N ALA A 155 -22.28 4.90 -39.02
CA ALA A 155 -21.38 6.03 -39.20
C ALA A 155 -21.28 6.91 -37.95
N ALA A 156 -22.36 7.07 -37.17
CA ALA A 156 -22.33 7.81 -35.91
C ALA A 156 -21.45 7.11 -34.88
N ILE A 157 -21.62 5.79 -34.71
CA ILE A 157 -20.79 4.98 -33.81
C ILE A 157 -19.30 5.06 -34.22
N VAL A 158 -19.02 5.00 -35.52
CA VAL A 158 -17.65 5.13 -36.03
C VAL A 158 -17.07 6.52 -35.74
N ILE A 159 -17.83 7.60 -35.90
CA ILE A 159 -17.38 8.95 -35.54
C ILE A 159 -17.05 9.02 -34.05
N GLU A 160 -17.96 8.55 -33.20
CA GLU A 160 -17.81 8.56 -31.74
C GLU A 160 -16.54 7.86 -31.28
N ILE A 161 -16.24 6.70 -31.88
CA ILE A 161 -15.11 5.86 -31.49
C ILE A 161 -13.80 6.30 -32.13
N CYS A 162 -13.81 6.58 -33.44
CA CYS A 162 -12.59 6.67 -34.22
C CYS A 162 -11.99 8.08 -34.26
N VAL A 163 -12.79 9.14 -34.09
CA VAL A 163 -12.24 10.51 -34.05
C VAL A 163 -11.24 10.69 -32.90
N PRO A 164 -11.55 10.30 -31.64
CA PRO A 164 -10.57 10.38 -30.57
C PRO A 164 -9.32 9.55 -30.84
N ILE A 165 -9.47 8.31 -31.31
CA ILE A 165 -8.36 7.38 -31.57
C ILE A 165 -7.43 7.92 -32.67
N PHE A 166 -7.99 8.49 -33.73
CA PHE A 166 -7.18 9.02 -34.84
C PHE A 166 -6.44 10.29 -34.44
N GLN A 167 -6.99 11.11 -33.53
CA GLN A 167 -6.26 12.23 -32.97
C GLN A 167 -5.00 11.82 -32.21
N GLU A 168 -4.99 10.65 -31.55
CA GLU A 168 -3.80 10.13 -30.84
C GLU A 168 -2.61 9.91 -31.79
N VAL A 169 -2.90 9.63 -33.06
CA VAL A 169 -1.91 9.44 -34.12
C VAL A 169 -1.86 10.60 -35.12
N GLN A 170 -2.33 11.78 -34.69
CA GLN A 170 -2.36 13.02 -35.48
C GLN A 170 -3.10 12.91 -36.82
N GLY A 171 -4.00 11.95 -36.96
CA GLY A 171 -4.76 11.70 -38.18
C GLY A 171 -6.21 12.17 -38.09
N ASP A 172 -6.80 12.42 -39.25
CA ASP A 172 -8.21 12.79 -39.38
C ASP A 172 -9.07 11.61 -39.86
N ILE A 173 -10.35 11.63 -39.50
CA ILE A 173 -11.31 10.63 -39.97
C ILE A 173 -11.76 10.90 -41.40
N GLY A 174 -11.82 9.86 -42.22
CA GLY A 174 -12.55 9.87 -43.49
C GLY A 174 -13.68 8.86 -43.48
N LEU A 175 -14.84 9.25 -44.00
CA LEU A 175 -15.99 8.39 -44.20
C LEU A 175 -16.55 8.54 -45.61
N VAL A 176 -16.78 7.40 -46.27
CA VAL A 176 -17.54 7.34 -47.52
C VAL A 176 -18.82 6.53 -47.29
N LEU A 177 -19.95 7.22 -47.39
CA LEU A 177 -21.28 6.65 -47.17
C LEU A 177 -21.83 6.05 -48.48
N PHE A 178 -22.16 4.76 -48.46
CA PHE A 178 -22.87 4.07 -49.55
C PHE A 178 -24.33 3.80 -49.16
N SER A 179 -25.08 3.06 -49.98
CA SER A 179 -26.47 2.68 -49.68
C SER A 179 -26.60 1.70 -48.51
N ASP A 180 -25.66 0.76 -48.41
CA ASP A 180 -25.71 -0.44 -47.56
C ASP A 180 -24.37 -0.72 -46.88
N LYS A 181 -23.37 0.15 -47.07
CA LYS A 181 -22.01 0.00 -46.52
C LYS A 181 -21.42 1.36 -46.13
N LEU A 182 -20.39 1.31 -45.31
CA LEU A 182 -19.61 2.47 -44.90
C LEU A 182 -18.13 2.18 -45.13
N GLN A 183 -17.42 3.09 -45.78
CA GLN A 183 -15.95 3.06 -45.78
C GLN A 183 -15.44 3.96 -44.68
N VAL A 184 -14.56 3.41 -43.84
CA VAL A 184 -13.84 4.11 -42.79
C VAL A 184 -12.38 4.18 -43.19
N GLN A 185 -11.76 5.33 -43.03
CA GLN A 185 -10.35 5.54 -43.37
C GLN A 185 -9.68 6.55 -42.44
N LEU A 186 -8.42 6.31 -42.10
CA LEU A 186 -7.52 7.32 -41.57
C LEU A 186 -7.03 8.17 -42.75
N GLN A 187 -7.22 9.49 -42.69
CA GLN A 187 -6.70 10.41 -43.71
C GLN A 187 -5.17 10.40 -43.69
N GLY A 188 -4.57 10.71 -44.83
CA GLY A 188 -3.12 10.87 -44.95
C GLY A 188 -2.60 12.06 -44.16
N ALA A 189 -1.36 11.98 -43.67
CA ALA A 189 -0.72 13.07 -42.93
C ALA A 189 -0.58 14.37 -43.75
N ASP A 190 -0.54 14.26 -45.07
CA ASP A 190 -0.43 15.37 -46.01
C ASP A 190 -1.80 15.96 -46.44
N GLU A 191 -2.90 15.41 -45.94
CA GLU A 191 -4.27 15.81 -46.30
C GLU A 191 -4.87 16.73 -45.24
N THR A 192 -5.68 17.70 -45.67
CA THR A 192 -6.25 18.71 -44.79
C THR A 192 -7.63 18.27 -44.28
N GLY A 193 -7.67 17.71 -43.08
CA GLY A 193 -8.91 17.56 -42.31
C GLY A 193 -9.76 16.35 -42.60
N PRO A 194 -10.86 16.20 -41.83
CA PRO A 194 -11.80 15.11 -42.03
C PRO A 194 -12.45 15.12 -43.42
N LEU A 195 -12.64 13.93 -43.99
CA LEU A 195 -13.30 13.75 -45.28
C LEU A 195 -14.66 13.09 -45.10
N PHE A 196 -15.75 13.77 -45.45
CA PHE A 196 -17.09 13.19 -45.46
C PHE A 196 -17.65 13.19 -46.87
N ARG A 197 -17.84 12.01 -47.46
CA ARG A 197 -18.36 11.86 -48.83
C ARG A 197 -19.54 10.90 -48.86
N ALA A 198 -20.54 11.18 -49.69
CA ALA A 198 -21.62 10.24 -49.94
C ALA A 198 -21.68 9.87 -51.43
N GLU A 199 -21.78 8.57 -51.71
CA GLU A 199 -21.88 8.04 -53.05
C GLU A 199 -23.32 8.10 -53.60
N ALA A 200 -23.45 7.93 -54.91
CA ALA A 200 -24.75 7.94 -55.57
C ALA A 200 -25.63 6.78 -55.07
N GLY A 201 -26.74 7.10 -54.39
CA GLY A 201 -27.67 6.12 -53.82
C GLY A 201 -27.62 5.99 -52.30
N ALA A 202 -26.69 6.69 -51.63
CA ALA A 202 -26.67 6.82 -50.18
C ALA A 202 -27.93 7.54 -49.63
N SER A 203 -28.18 7.40 -48.33
CA SER A 203 -29.34 8.00 -47.64
C SER A 203 -29.35 9.54 -47.68
N MET A 204 -28.19 10.15 -47.89
CA MET A 204 -27.99 11.60 -47.98
C MET A 204 -26.91 11.95 -49.01
N ASN A 205 -26.93 13.21 -49.48
CA ASN A 205 -25.86 13.71 -50.35
C ASN A 205 -24.66 14.19 -49.53
N THR A 206 -23.51 14.39 -50.18
CA THR A 206 -22.25 14.78 -49.53
C THR A 206 -22.38 15.99 -48.60
N ALA A 207 -23.02 17.08 -49.03
CA ALA A 207 -23.14 18.29 -48.22
C ALA A 207 -23.99 18.08 -46.95
N ALA A 208 -25.06 17.28 -47.07
CA ALA A 208 -25.88 16.89 -45.93
C ALA A 208 -25.12 15.96 -44.98
N PHE A 209 -24.35 15.01 -45.52
CA PHE A 209 -23.52 14.09 -44.74
C PHE A 209 -22.42 14.80 -43.98
N GLU A 210 -21.71 15.72 -44.62
CA GLU A 210 -20.70 16.55 -43.98
C GLU A 210 -21.31 17.36 -42.82
N THR A 211 -22.44 18.04 -43.06
CA THR A 211 -23.11 18.81 -41.99
C THR A 211 -23.53 17.93 -40.82
N TRP A 212 -24.08 16.75 -41.12
CA TRP A 212 -24.51 15.77 -40.12
C TRP A 212 -23.32 15.19 -39.33
N ALA A 213 -22.25 14.78 -40.02
CA ALA A 213 -21.07 14.17 -39.40
C ALA A 213 -20.37 15.12 -38.43
N TRP A 214 -20.25 16.40 -38.78
CA TRP A 214 -19.75 17.42 -37.85
C TRP A 214 -20.66 17.59 -36.63
N GLY A 215 -21.98 17.46 -36.78
CA GLY A 215 -22.90 17.43 -35.64
C GLY A 215 -22.69 16.20 -34.74
N GLN A 216 -22.34 15.05 -35.31
CA GLN A 216 -21.99 13.85 -34.52
C GLN A 216 -20.64 14.01 -33.81
N ILE A 217 -19.67 14.71 -34.42
CA ILE A 217 -18.42 15.08 -33.73
C ILE A 217 -18.73 15.97 -32.53
N ASP A 218 -19.63 16.96 -32.67
CA ASP A 218 -20.05 17.80 -31.55
C ASP A 218 -20.67 16.96 -30.41
N GLU A 219 -21.54 16.01 -30.74
CA GLU A 219 -22.15 15.08 -29.78
C GLU A 219 -21.11 14.15 -29.10
N THR A 220 -20.08 13.72 -29.84
CA THR A 220 -18.99 12.87 -29.32
C THR A 220 -18.20 13.56 -28.21
N TYR A 221 -18.07 14.89 -28.31
CA TYR A 221 -17.38 15.73 -27.32
C TYR A 221 -18.37 16.35 -26.33
N GLU A 222 -19.55 15.78 -26.14
CA GLU A 222 -20.34 16.01 -24.93
C GLU A 222 -19.86 15.03 -23.83
N PRO A 223 -19.75 15.47 -22.57
CA PRO A 223 -19.33 14.60 -21.48
C PRO A 223 -20.41 13.55 -21.19
N ILE A 224 -20.00 12.30 -20.93
CA ILE A 224 -20.92 11.19 -20.57
C ILE A 224 -21.71 11.54 -19.30
N SER A 225 -21.06 12.19 -18.36
CA SER A 225 -21.64 12.67 -17.10
C SER A 225 -21.08 14.03 -16.76
N VAL A 226 -21.92 14.87 -16.16
CA VAL A 226 -21.53 16.19 -15.66
C VAL A 226 -21.57 16.13 -14.13
N PRO A 227 -20.51 16.54 -13.41
CA PRO A 227 -20.53 16.59 -11.97
C PRO A 227 -21.60 17.56 -11.46
N GLU A 228 -22.19 17.27 -10.30
CA GLU A 228 -23.14 18.19 -9.68
C GLU A 228 -22.43 19.46 -9.24
N CYS A 229 -22.90 20.63 -9.71
CA CYS A 229 -22.38 21.92 -9.29
C CYS A 229 -23.48 22.77 -8.62
N PRO A 230 -23.59 22.72 -7.28
CA PRO A 230 -24.62 23.43 -6.52
C PRO A 230 -24.65 24.93 -6.82
N ALA A 231 -25.82 25.56 -6.67
CA ALA A 231 -25.97 27.01 -6.90
C ALA A 231 -25.15 27.87 -5.91
N ASP A 232 -24.80 27.29 -4.76
CA ASP A 232 -23.96 27.83 -3.70
C ASP A 232 -22.51 27.33 -3.75
N ALA A 233 -22.11 26.65 -4.83
CA ALA A 233 -20.71 26.29 -5.08
C ALA A 233 -19.82 27.55 -5.10
N ASP A 234 -18.54 27.37 -4.76
CA ASP A 234 -17.57 28.44 -4.64
C ASP A 234 -17.52 29.29 -5.92
N SER A 235 -18.02 30.51 -5.83
CA SER A 235 -17.98 31.48 -6.90
C SER A 235 -16.88 32.49 -6.62
N LEU A 236 -15.99 32.71 -7.59
CA LEU A 236 -14.91 33.68 -7.44
C LEU A 236 -15.38 35.06 -7.86
N ALA A 237 -15.29 36.04 -6.97
CA ALA A 237 -15.43 37.45 -7.33
C ALA A 237 -14.23 37.88 -8.20
N SER A 238 -14.34 39.03 -8.88
CA SER A 238 -13.23 39.55 -9.67
C SER A 238 -12.00 39.79 -8.79
N GLY A 239 -10.87 39.19 -9.18
CA GLY A 239 -9.59 39.20 -8.48
C GLY A 239 -9.38 38.04 -7.52
N GLU A 240 -10.35 37.14 -7.36
CA GLU A 240 -10.23 35.96 -6.50
C GLU A 240 -9.75 34.73 -7.27
N THR A 241 -9.09 33.82 -6.52
CA THR A 241 -8.45 32.60 -7.01
C THR A 241 -8.94 31.38 -6.24
N PHE A 242 -8.89 30.23 -6.91
CA PHE A 242 -9.02 28.90 -6.34
C PHE A 242 -7.76 28.09 -6.74
N PRO A 243 -7.07 27.46 -5.77
CA PRO A 243 -7.28 27.57 -4.33
C PRO A 243 -7.06 28.98 -3.80
N THR A 244 -7.73 29.32 -2.69
CA THR A 244 -7.68 30.68 -2.14
C THR A 244 -6.28 31.00 -1.62
N GLY A 245 -5.73 32.15 -2.05
CA GLY A 245 -4.44 32.66 -1.58
C GLY A 245 -3.27 32.36 -2.52
N ILE A 246 -3.48 31.56 -3.56
CA ILE A 246 -2.54 31.35 -4.66
C ILE A 246 -2.65 32.51 -5.65
N THR A 247 -1.51 33.03 -6.12
CA THR A 247 -1.47 34.21 -7.01
C THR A 247 -1.01 33.92 -8.44
N ALA A 248 -0.44 32.75 -8.68
CA ALA A 248 0.02 32.30 -9.98
C ALA A 248 -0.40 30.82 -10.16
N PRO A 249 -0.90 30.42 -11.34
CA PRO A 249 -1.31 29.02 -11.56
C PRO A 249 -0.15 28.04 -11.37
N GLU A 250 1.08 28.44 -11.70
CA GLU A 250 2.28 27.62 -11.59
C GLU A 250 2.60 27.22 -10.13
N ASP A 251 2.19 28.02 -9.14
CA ASP A 251 2.38 27.72 -7.72
C ASP A 251 1.49 26.54 -7.25
N GLU A 252 0.43 26.22 -7.98
CA GLU A 252 -0.55 25.16 -7.63
C GLU A 252 -0.46 23.95 -8.55
N VAL A 253 -0.39 24.17 -9.87
CA VAL A 253 -0.40 23.07 -10.86
C VAL A 253 1.00 22.75 -11.41
N GLY A 254 2.05 23.35 -10.83
CA GLY A 254 3.45 23.15 -11.18
C GLY A 254 3.94 24.01 -12.34
N ASP A 255 5.22 24.36 -12.31
CA ASP A 255 5.94 25.16 -13.29
C ASP A 255 6.03 24.44 -14.65
N ILE A 256 6.15 25.21 -15.74
CA ILE A 256 6.52 24.69 -17.05
C ILE A 256 7.98 24.22 -17.08
N ASP A 257 8.30 23.12 -17.76
CA ASP A 257 9.71 22.76 -18.00
C ASP A 257 10.33 23.68 -19.06
N TYR A 258 9.68 23.71 -20.22
CA TYR A 258 9.99 24.61 -21.32
C TYR A 258 8.76 24.87 -22.18
N PRO A 259 8.72 26.00 -22.92
CA PRO A 259 7.73 26.23 -23.95
C PRO A 259 7.70 25.09 -24.98
N VAL A 260 6.51 24.53 -25.21
CA VAL A 260 6.24 23.58 -26.29
C VAL A 260 5.95 24.37 -27.55
N THR A 261 6.81 24.21 -28.55
CA THR A 261 6.76 24.90 -29.83
C THR A 261 6.60 23.89 -30.97
N ARG A 262 6.20 24.34 -32.17
CA ARG A 262 5.94 23.43 -33.31
C ARG A 262 7.19 22.65 -33.75
N ASP A 263 8.38 23.20 -33.55
CA ASP A 263 9.67 22.56 -33.83
C ASP A 263 10.05 21.49 -32.80
N LYS A 264 9.47 21.53 -31.59
CA LYS A 264 9.55 20.45 -30.60
C LYS A 264 8.51 19.39 -30.91
N VAL A 265 8.73 18.72 -32.04
CA VAL A 265 7.75 17.82 -32.67
C VAL A 265 7.21 16.77 -31.70
N GLU A 266 8.06 16.13 -30.89
CA GLU A 266 7.61 15.05 -29.99
C GLU A 266 6.73 15.55 -28.85
N ASP A 267 7.05 16.69 -28.21
CA ASP A 267 6.18 17.25 -27.18
C ASP A 267 4.91 17.88 -27.78
N PHE A 268 5.01 18.47 -28.97
CA PHE A 268 3.86 19.06 -29.65
C PHE A 268 2.83 17.99 -30.10
N LYS A 269 3.29 16.79 -30.47
CA LYS A 269 2.43 15.62 -30.76
C LYS A 269 1.60 15.20 -29.55
N ARG A 270 2.10 15.39 -28.32
CA ARG A 270 1.42 15.05 -27.06
C ARG A 270 0.23 15.97 -26.77
N LEU A 271 0.23 17.19 -27.33
CA LEU A 271 -0.95 18.07 -27.25
C LEU A 271 -2.06 17.56 -28.16
N THR A 272 -3.31 17.81 -27.78
CA THR A 272 -4.51 17.48 -28.56
C THR A 272 -5.19 18.75 -29.06
N GLN A 273 -5.99 18.62 -30.12
CA GLN A 273 -6.78 19.72 -30.66
C GLN A 273 -8.26 19.48 -30.42
N TYR A 274 -8.96 20.41 -29.78
CA TYR A 274 -10.40 20.35 -29.54
C TYR A 274 -11.18 20.42 -30.89
N PRO A 275 -11.82 19.32 -31.36
CA PRO A 275 -12.33 19.25 -32.73
C PRO A 275 -13.76 19.80 -32.88
N ALA A 276 -14.54 19.77 -31.81
CA ALA A 276 -15.95 20.15 -31.84
C ALA A 276 -16.18 21.67 -31.88
N SER A 277 -17.41 22.04 -32.22
CA SER A 277 -17.93 23.40 -32.36
C SER A 277 -18.95 23.78 -31.26
N ASN A 278 -19.06 22.94 -30.22
CA ASN A 278 -19.82 23.24 -29.01
C ASN A 278 -19.16 24.32 -28.14
N ILE A 279 -17.85 24.57 -28.33
CA ILE A 279 -17.10 25.72 -27.79
C ILE A 279 -16.80 26.73 -28.91
N VAL A 280 -16.87 28.02 -28.59
CA VAL A 280 -16.43 29.11 -29.48
C VAL A 280 -14.95 29.42 -29.23
N PHE A 281 -14.13 29.47 -30.27
CA PHE A 281 -12.71 29.85 -30.17
C PHE A 281 -12.49 31.20 -30.87
N ASP A 282 -11.75 32.13 -30.26
CA ASP A 282 -11.54 33.46 -30.84
C ASP A 282 -10.61 33.39 -32.06
N ASN A 283 -9.55 32.56 -31.98
CA ASN A 283 -8.58 32.25 -33.03
C ASN A 283 -8.08 33.53 -33.72
N GLU A 284 -7.61 34.51 -32.95
CA GLU A 284 -7.01 35.75 -33.42
C GLU A 284 -5.74 35.51 -34.25
N GLU A 285 -5.14 34.33 -34.10
CA GLU A 285 -3.93 33.87 -34.79
C GLU A 285 -4.14 33.64 -36.30
N ARG A 286 -5.39 33.72 -36.78
CA ARG A 286 -5.74 33.60 -38.21
C ARG A 286 -5.23 34.74 -39.09
N SER A 287 -4.65 35.81 -38.52
CA SER A 287 -4.25 37.02 -39.23
C SER A 287 -2.76 37.05 -39.59
N GLY A 288 -2.42 37.61 -40.76
CA GLY A 288 -1.07 37.51 -41.36
C GLY A 288 0.12 38.08 -40.56
N ALA A 289 -0.11 38.81 -39.46
CA ALA A 289 0.95 39.23 -38.54
C ALA A 289 1.31 38.13 -37.51
N TRP A 290 0.44 37.13 -37.34
CA TRP A 290 0.61 36.01 -36.41
C TRP A 290 1.13 34.77 -37.14
N CYS A 291 0.36 34.26 -38.09
CA CYS A 291 0.71 33.13 -38.97
C CYS A 291 1.79 33.41 -40.04
N GLY A 292 2.39 34.60 -40.03
CA GLY A 292 3.43 35.04 -40.97
C GLY A 292 4.87 34.91 -40.44
N SER A 293 5.09 34.23 -39.30
CA SER A 293 6.43 33.87 -38.81
C SER A 293 7.15 32.95 -39.82
N GLU A 294 8.49 32.91 -39.79
CA GLU A 294 9.28 32.06 -40.69
C GLU A 294 8.92 30.56 -40.56
N ASP A 295 8.39 30.16 -39.41
CA ASP A 295 8.17 28.76 -39.02
C ASP A 295 6.82 28.18 -39.49
N ARG A 296 5.75 28.98 -39.63
CA ARG A 296 4.39 28.47 -39.93
C ARG A 296 3.99 28.51 -41.40
N GLY A 297 4.56 29.42 -42.19
CA GLY A 297 4.38 29.50 -43.65
C GLY A 297 2.96 29.79 -44.20
N ARG A 298 1.88 29.58 -43.42
CA ARG A 298 0.48 29.84 -43.79
C ARG A 298 -0.44 30.13 -42.59
N CYS A 299 -1.55 30.82 -42.85
CA CYS A 299 -2.60 31.13 -41.88
C CYS A 299 -3.70 30.08 -41.86
N VAL A 300 -4.08 29.63 -40.67
CA VAL A 300 -5.18 28.67 -40.45
C VAL A 300 -6.35 29.41 -39.79
N ASP A 301 -7.56 29.27 -40.34
CA ASP A 301 -8.79 29.76 -39.73
C ASP A 301 -9.68 28.59 -39.33
N CYS A 302 -9.79 28.37 -38.02
CA CYS A 302 -10.61 27.34 -37.41
C CYS A 302 -11.62 27.92 -36.41
N SER A 303 -12.01 29.19 -36.61
CA SER A 303 -13.03 29.87 -35.79
C SER A 303 -14.37 29.14 -35.82
N THR A 304 -14.64 28.38 -36.88
CA THR A 304 -15.86 27.57 -37.01
C THR A 304 -15.64 26.10 -36.64
N ARG A 305 -14.58 25.46 -37.16
CA ARG A 305 -14.24 24.04 -36.98
C ARG A 305 -12.74 23.84 -37.13
N MET A 306 -12.17 22.74 -36.64
CA MET A 306 -10.78 22.41 -36.94
C MET A 306 -10.55 22.23 -38.46
N LEU A 307 -9.36 22.59 -38.95
CA LEU A 307 -8.98 22.39 -40.35
C LEU A 307 -8.43 20.98 -40.60
N GLY A 308 -7.69 20.44 -39.63
CA GLY A 308 -7.17 19.08 -39.62
C GLY A 308 -6.30 18.82 -38.40
N SER A 309 -5.95 17.56 -38.20
CA SER A 309 -5.22 17.08 -37.01
C SER A 309 -3.70 17.05 -37.21
N SER A 310 -3.23 17.24 -38.46
CA SER A 310 -1.82 17.41 -38.80
C SER A 310 -1.19 18.57 -38.01
N LEU A 311 0.09 18.45 -37.67
CA LEU A 311 0.76 19.43 -36.80
C LEU A 311 0.67 20.86 -37.36
N ASP A 312 0.79 21.04 -38.68
CA ASP A 312 0.72 22.36 -39.34
C ASP A 312 -0.70 22.92 -39.46
N ASP A 313 -1.73 22.07 -39.47
CA ASP A 313 -3.14 22.48 -39.54
C ASP A 313 -3.78 22.72 -38.17
N ARG A 314 -3.07 22.41 -37.08
CA ARG A 314 -3.53 22.67 -35.72
C ARG A 314 -3.58 24.17 -35.40
N CYS A 315 -4.70 24.60 -34.83
CA CYS A 315 -4.90 25.96 -34.36
C CYS A 315 -4.46 26.17 -32.92
N ALA A 316 -3.77 27.27 -32.65
CA ALA A 316 -3.24 27.65 -31.34
C ALA A 316 -4.27 27.50 -30.21
N ASP A 317 -5.37 28.25 -30.31
CA ASP A 317 -6.50 28.23 -29.37
C ASP A 317 -7.20 26.89 -29.16
N ARG A 318 -7.13 25.98 -30.13
CA ARG A 318 -7.74 24.66 -30.02
C ARG A 318 -6.77 23.63 -29.49
N VAL A 319 -5.47 23.92 -29.51
CA VAL A 319 -4.42 23.03 -29.02
C VAL A 319 -4.28 23.19 -27.52
N MET A 320 -4.24 22.06 -26.83
CA MET A 320 -4.17 21.99 -25.37
C MET A 320 -3.70 20.62 -24.91
N SER A 321 -3.29 20.52 -23.66
CA SER A 321 -3.14 19.23 -22.97
C SER A 321 -4.47 18.49 -22.93
N LYS A 322 -4.42 17.16 -22.85
CA LYS A 322 -5.65 16.35 -22.76
C LYS A 322 -6.47 16.68 -21.51
N ALA A 323 -5.80 16.89 -20.38
CA ALA A 323 -6.44 17.30 -19.13
C ALA A 323 -7.29 18.57 -19.34
N LEU A 324 -6.71 19.61 -19.96
CA LEU A 324 -7.44 20.85 -20.24
C LEU A 324 -8.62 20.61 -21.19
N LEU A 325 -8.46 19.77 -22.22
CA LEU A 325 -9.56 19.40 -23.12
C LEU A 325 -10.73 18.78 -22.36
N ASP A 326 -10.46 17.83 -21.47
CA ASP A 326 -11.50 17.15 -20.69
C ASP A 326 -12.24 18.11 -19.77
N HIS A 327 -11.50 19.02 -19.13
CA HIS A 327 -12.11 20.05 -18.30
C HIS A 327 -13.03 20.98 -19.11
N LEU A 328 -12.55 21.49 -20.26
CA LEU A 328 -13.35 22.35 -21.12
C LEU A 328 -14.59 21.64 -21.67
N ARG A 329 -14.48 20.33 -21.94
CA ARG A 329 -15.61 19.48 -22.40
C ARG A 329 -16.73 19.42 -21.37
N THR A 330 -16.39 19.34 -20.08
CA THR A 330 -17.38 19.30 -19.01
C THR A 330 -17.94 20.70 -18.71
N VAL A 331 -17.06 21.70 -18.59
CA VAL A 331 -17.46 23.08 -18.30
C VAL A 331 -18.38 23.64 -19.39
N GLN A 332 -18.11 23.35 -20.66
CA GLN A 332 -19.00 23.81 -21.74
C GLN A 332 -20.41 23.25 -21.60
N ARG A 333 -20.55 22.00 -21.14
CA ARG A 333 -21.85 21.36 -20.92
C ARG A 333 -22.60 22.03 -19.77
N MET A 334 -21.92 22.27 -18.65
CA MET A 334 -22.50 23.02 -17.52
C MET A 334 -23.01 24.40 -17.94
N VAL A 335 -22.23 25.11 -18.77
CA VAL A 335 -22.62 26.41 -19.35
C VAL A 335 -23.90 26.28 -20.18
N GLN A 336 -24.00 25.29 -21.06
CA GLN A 336 -25.18 25.10 -21.90
C GLN A 336 -26.43 24.74 -21.08
N ASP A 337 -26.27 23.90 -20.05
CA ASP A 337 -27.36 23.45 -19.20
C ASP A 337 -27.92 24.60 -18.33
N GLU A 338 -27.06 25.50 -17.84
CA GLU A 338 -27.50 26.64 -17.00
C GLU A 338 -27.91 27.87 -17.83
N PHE A 339 -27.15 28.20 -18.87
CA PHE A 339 -27.33 29.43 -19.66
C PHE A 339 -27.88 29.11 -21.06
N SER A 340 -29.21 29.12 -21.17
CA SER A 340 -29.89 28.84 -22.45
C SER A 340 -29.38 29.73 -23.59
N GLY A 341 -28.83 29.09 -24.64
CA GLY A 341 -28.34 29.75 -25.86
C GLY A 341 -26.95 30.39 -25.73
N VAL A 342 -26.26 30.20 -24.60
CA VAL A 342 -24.89 30.66 -24.37
C VAL A 342 -23.93 29.48 -24.49
N LYS A 343 -22.78 29.70 -25.13
CA LYS A 343 -21.68 28.74 -25.23
C LYS A 343 -20.48 29.23 -24.43
N LEU A 344 -19.65 28.29 -24.00
CA LEU A 344 -18.30 28.59 -23.55
C LEU A 344 -17.51 29.20 -24.72
N LYS A 345 -16.73 30.24 -24.44
CA LYS A 345 -15.80 30.85 -25.39
C LYS A 345 -14.38 30.80 -24.84
N VAL A 346 -13.46 30.21 -25.59
CA VAL A 346 -12.02 30.26 -25.34
C VAL A 346 -11.47 31.48 -26.09
N LEU A 347 -10.75 32.33 -25.36
CA LEU A 347 -10.03 33.49 -25.89
C LEU A 347 -8.56 33.18 -26.15
N GLU A 348 -8.00 32.21 -25.45
CA GLU A 348 -6.61 31.79 -25.57
C GLU A 348 -6.48 30.39 -24.95
N ALA A 349 -5.72 29.49 -25.57
CA ALA A 349 -5.26 28.25 -24.95
C ALA A 349 -3.75 28.07 -25.10
N TRP A 350 -3.26 27.29 -26.06
CA TRP A 350 -1.83 27.19 -26.32
C TRP A 350 -1.32 28.41 -27.10
N ASP A 351 -0.36 29.13 -26.53
CA ASP A 351 0.26 30.33 -27.11
C ASP A 351 1.55 29.96 -27.85
N GLU A 352 1.71 30.47 -29.08
CA GLU A 352 2.88 30.24 -29.92
C GLU A 352 3.60 31.55 -30.27
N PRO A 353 4.95 31.57 -30.33
CA PRO A 353 5.69 32.73 -30.80
C PRO A 353 5.25 33.19 -32.19
N HIS A 354 5.13 34.50 -32.37
CA HIS A 354 4.74 35.09 -33.65
C HIS A 354 5.51 36.38 -33.97
N ALA A 355 5.30 36.96 -35.16
CA ALA A 355 6.11 38.08 -35.62
C ALA A 355 5.96 39.35 -34.76
N GLY A 356 4.87 39.48 -34.01
CA GLY A 356 4.60 40.57 -33.07
C GLY A 356 5.15 40.33 -31.67
N ALA A 357 5.23 39.07 -31.24
CA ALA A 357 5.80 38.65 -29.96
C ALA A 357 6.60 37.36 -30.15
N THR A 358 7.93 37.49 -30.29
CA THR A 358 8.84 36.38 -30.62
C THR A 358 9.04 35.38 -29.48
N THR A 359 8.41 35.61 -28.34
CA THR A 359 8.40 34.72 -27.18
C THR A 359 6.98 34.35 -26.76
N GLY A 360 5.98 34.65 -27.62
CA GLY A 360 4.55 34.61 -27.28
C GLY A 360 4.09 35.83 -26.49
N ASP A 361 2.78 35.92 -26.28
CA ASP A 361 2.08 37.07 -25.68
C ASP A 361 1.99 37.00 -24.14
N HIS A 362 2.35 35.86 -23.57
CA HIS A 362 2.34 35.62 -22.14
C HIS A 362 3.66 35.97 -21.41
N PRO A 363 3.65 36.08 -20.07
CA PRO A 363 4.88 36.17 -19.29
C PRO A 363 5.71 34.89 -19.38
N ALA A 364 7.03 35.01 -19.22
CA ALA A 364 7.91 33.85 -19.11
C ALA A 364 7.45 32.92 -17.98
N GLY A 365 7.40 31.61 -18.26
CA GLY A 365 6.92 30.60 -17.32
C GLY A 365 5.43 30.26 -17.45
N SER A 366 4.68 30.96 -18.31
CA SER A 366 3.24 30.73 -18.43
C SER A 366 2.88 29.34 -18.95
N LEU A 367 1.91 28.71 -18.30
CA LEU A 367 1.34 27.41 -18.66
C LEU A 367 0.61 27.38 -20.01
N HIS A 368 0.33 28.55 -20.59
CA HIS A 368 -0.17 28.66 -21.97
C HIS A 368 0.84 28.06 -22.97
N TYR A 369 2.14 28.14 -22.71
CA TYR A 369 3.17 27.65 -23.64
C TYR A 369 3.27 26.13 -23.75
N GLU A 370 2.58 25.38 -22.90
CA GLU A 370 2.48 23.91 -22.97
C GLU A 370 1.02 23.44 -22.99
N GLY A 371 0.08 24.35 -23.28
CA GLY A 371 -1.34 24.03 -23.42
C GLY A 371 -2.01 23.58 -22.12
N ARG A 372 -1.47 23.96 -20.95
CA ARG A 372 -2.04 23.65 -19.62
C ARG A 372 -2.88 24.78 -19.02
N ALA A 373 -3.07 25.89 -19.74
CA ALA A 373 -3.95 26.98 -19.32
C ALA A 373 -4.84 27.50 -20.45
N ALA A 374 -5.99 28.09 -20.07
CA ALA A 374 -6.89 28.77 -21.00
C ALA A 374 -7.55 30.01 -20.41
N LYS A 375 -7.81 31.01 -21.27
CA LYS A 375 -8.65 32.17 -20.97
C LYS A 375 -10.07 31.89 -21.44
N LEU A 376 -11.02 31.86 -20.52
CA LEU A 376 -12.42 31.51 -20.77
C LEU A 376 -13.36 32.70 -20.56
N THR A 377 -14.37 32.79 -21.42
CA THR A 377 -15.49 33.71 -21.28
C THR A 377 -16.76 33.06 -21.83
N LEU A 378 -17.84 33.82 -21.96
CA LEU A 378 -19.10 33.34 -22.52
C LEU A 378 -19.39 34.01 -23.87
N SER A 379 -20.07 33.28 -24.76
CA SER A 379 -20.37 33.75 -26.11
C SER A 379 -21.24 35.01 -26.17
N ASP A 380 -21.97 35.33 -25.10
CA ASP A 380 -22.78 36.55 -24.97
C ASP A 380 -22.03 37.74 -24.34
N GLY A 381 -20.81 37.53 -23.85
CA GLY A 381 -19.96 38.54 -23.23
C GLY A 381 -20.46 39.08 -21.90
N ASP A 382 -21.38 38.38 -21.22
CA ASP A 382 -21.95 38.86 -19.95
C ASP A 382 -21.01 38.59 -18.77
N ALA A 383 -20.22 39.61 -18.40
CA ALA A 383 -19.28 39.54 -17.28
C ALA A 383 -19.96 39.20 -15.93
N ALA A 384 -21.26 39.43 -15.77
CA ALA A 384 -21.98 39.09 -14.54
C ALA A 384 -22.09 37.57 -14.31
N LYS A 385 -21.86 36.77 -15.34
CA LYS A 385 -21.89 35.30 -15.28
C LYS A 385 -20.51 34.68 -15.04
N LEU A 386 -19.43 35.45 -15.10
CA LEU A 386 -18.06 34.93 -14.89
C LEU A 386 -17.86 34.29 -13.50
N PRO A 387 -18.40 34.82 -12.38
CA PRO A 387 -18.31 34.13 -11.09
C PRO A 387 -18.94 32.73 -11.12
N ARG A 388 -20.00 32.53 -11.91
CA ARG A 388 -20.64 31.23 -12.08
C ARG A 388 -19.85 30.31 -13.01
N LEU A 389 -19.25 30.85 -14.06
CA LEU A 389 -18.31 30.11 -14.90
C LEU A 389 -17.08 29.63 -14.10
N ALA A 390 -16.55 30.46 -13.21
CA ALA A 390 -15.47 30.05 -12.29
C ALA A 390 -15.92 28.88 -11.40
N ALA A 391 -17.14 28.94 -10.84
CA ALA A 391 -17.70 27.84 -10.06
C ALA A 391 -17.80 26.54 -10.87
N PHE A 392 -18.16 26.59 -12.16
CA PHE A 392 -18.15 25.39 -13.01
C PHE A 392 -16.76 24.79 -13.17
N CYS A 393 -15.74 25.63 -13.37
CA CYS A 393 -14.35 25.15 -13.47
C CYS A 393 -13.88 24.48 -12.17
N ILE A 394 -14.28 25.02 -11.01
CA ILE A 394 -13.98 24.43 -9.70
C ILE A 394 -14.73 23.11 -9.50
N CYS A 395 -16.03 23.07 -9.81
CA CYS A 395 -16.87 21.87 -9.69
C CYS A 395 -16.41 20.72 -10.59
N ASP A 396 -15.80 21.04 -11.72
CA ASP A 396 -15.22 20.08 -12.65
C ASP A 396 -13.81 19.60 -12.22
N GLY A 397 -13.23 20.20 -11.18
CA GLY A 397 -11.96 19.78 -10.59
C GLY A 397 -10.72 20.41 -11.23
N ALA A 398 -10.85 21.58 -11.89
CA ALA A 398 -9.68 22.28 -12.39
C ALA A 398 -8.73 22.65 -11.24
N GLY A 399 -7.42 22.42 -11.45
CA GLY A 399 -6.40 22.63 -10.42
C GLY A 399 -6.23 24.09 -10.00
N TYR A 400 -6.38 25.03 -10.94
CA TYR A 400 -6.37 26.47 -10.64
C TYR A 400 -7.44 27.22 -11.43
N VAL A 401 -8.13 28.15 -10.76
CA VAL A 401 -9.12 29.04 -11.37
C VAL A 401 -8.95 30.46 -10.85
N GLU A 402 -8.91 31.45 -11.73
CA GLU A 402 -8.86 32.87 -11.35
C GLU A 402 -9.88 33.68 -12.14
N ASN A 403 -10.65 34.52 -11.44
CA ASN A 403 -11.55 35.46 -12.10
C ASN A 403 -10.85 36.80 -12.35
N LYS A 404 -10.39 37.05 -13.58
CA LYS A 404 -9.71 38.30 -13.96
C LYS A 404 -10.67 39.48 -14.19
N GLY A 405 -11.99 39.25 -14.14
CA GLY A 405 -13.05 40.27 -14.26
C GLY A 405 -13.59 40.47 -15.67
N ASP A 406 -12.81 40.15 -16.70
CA ASP A 406 -13.21 40.10 -18.12
C ASP A 406 -13.15 38.68 -18.71
N HIS A 407 -12.37 37.79 -18.10
CA HIS A 407 -12.29 36.36 -18.38
C HIS A 407 -11.98 35.56 -17.12
N ILE A 408 -12.13 34.25 -17.20
CA ILE A 408 -11.65 33.27 -16.22
C ILE A 408 -10.34 32.68 -16.76
N LEU A 409 -9.28 32.69 -15.97
CA LEU A 409 -8.07 31.92 -16.24
C LEU A 409 -8.24 30.56 -15.56
N VAL A 410 -8.07 29.47 -16.31
CA VAL A 410 -8.05 28.10 -15.77
C VAL A 410 -6.72 27.45 -16.09
N ALA A 411 -6.19 26.62 -15.19
CA ALA A 411 -5.01 25.81 -15.44
C ALA A 411 -5.09 24.41 -14.80
N VAL A 412 -4.32 23.48 -15.36
CA VAL A 412 -4.39 22.04 -15.02
C VAL A 412 -3.01 21.44 -14.75
N GLN A 413 -2.98 20.37 -13.96
CA GLN A 413 -1.76 19.59 -13.71
C GLN A 413 -1.29 18.85 -14.98
N LYS A 414 -0.02 18.42 -14.97
CA LYS A 414 0.49 17.52 -16.02
C LYS A 414 -0.22 16.16 -15.93
N GLN A 415 -0.35 15.53 -17.08
CA GLN A 415 -0.99 14.23 -17.21
C GLN A 415 -0.32 13.46 -18.35
N GLU A 416 -0.12 12.17 -18.14
CA GLU A 416 0.25 11.23 -19.20
C GLU A 416 -0.97 10.82 -20.05
N GLY A 417 -0.72 10.65 -21.35
CA GLY A 417 -1.63 10.02 -22.29
C GLY A 417 -2.98 10.71 -22.47
N PHE A 418 -3.90 9.99 -23.14
CA PHE A 418 -5.24 10.47 -23.45
C PHE A 418 -6.28 10.19 -22.35
N THR A 419 -5.95 9.28 -21.43
CA THR A 419 -6.79 8.92 -20.29
C THR A 419 -5.96 9.10 -19.03
N PRO A 420 -6.44 9.86 -18.02
CA PRO A 420 -5.69 10.02 -16.78
C PRO A 420 -5.58 8.69 -16.05
N THR A 421 -4.34 8.28 -15.74
CA THR A 421 -4.05 7.19 -14.81
C THR A 421 -3.84 7.77 -13.42
N PHE A 422 -4.62 7.27 -12.45
CA PHE A 422 -4.53 7.66 -11.05
C PHE A 422 -3.93 6.53 -10.23
N ILE A 423 -3.00 6.86 -9.35
CA ILE A 423 -2.38 5.91 -8.42
C ILE A 423 -2.73 6.34 -7.00
N GLU A 424 -3.43 5.45 -6.28
CA GLU A 424 -3.87 5.68 -4.91
C GLU A 424 -2.71 5.44 -3.94
N PHE A 425 -2.38 6.47 -3.16
CA PHE A 425 -1.53 6.40 -1.98
C PHE A 425 -2.39 6.47 -0.71
N PRO A 426 -1.86 6.10 0.47
CA PRO A 426 -2.64 6.13 1.72
C PRO A 426 -3.36 7.46 2.01
N GLU A 427 -2.73 8.61 1.74
CA GLU A 427 -3.29 9.94 2.09
C GLU A 427 -3.62 10.82 0.87
N THR A 428 -3.17 10.47 -0.35
CA THR A 428 -3.40 11.26 -1.57
C THR A 428 -3.51 10.38 -2.82
N THR A 429 -3.86 10.97 -3.95
CA THR A 429 -3.83 10.33 -5.26
C THR A 429 -2.92 11.12 -6.18
N LEU A 430 -1.97 10.42 -6.82
CA LEU A 430 -1.05 11.04 -7.77
C LEU A 430 -1.43 10.66 -9.20
N PHE A 431 -1.13 11.59 -10.12
CA PHE A 431 -1.35 11.42 -11.55
C PHE A 431 -0.08 10.94 -12.22
N GLU A 432 -0.21 9.93 -13.07
CA GLU A 432 0.89 9.55 -13.96
C GLU A 432 1.20 10.69 -14.94
N VAL A 433 2.49 10.96 -15.15
CA VAL A 433 2.98 12.04 -16.01
C VAL A 433 4.12 11.57 -16.91
N THR A 434 4.23 12.19 -18.08
CA THR A 434 5.37 12.00 -18.98
C THR A 434 6.31 13.21 -18.90
N PRO A 435 7.62 13.01 -18.69
CA PRO A 435 8.59 14.09 -18.75
C PRO A 435 8.75 14.59 -20.20
N PRO A 436 9.22 15.83 -20.42
CA PRO A 436 9.47 16.33 -21.77
C PRO A 436 10.47 15.44 -22.53
N ALA A 437 10.33 15.35 -23.85
CA ALA A 437 11.12 14.43 -24.69
C ALA A 437 12.65 14.60 -24.53
N GLU A 438 13.13 15.83 -24.31
CA GLU A 438 14.56 16.09 -24.06
C GLU A 438 15.08 15.56 -22.71
N MET A 439 14.18 15.32 -21.75
CA MET A 439 14.49 14.81 -20.40
C MET A 439 14.19 13.32 -20.25
N GLU A 440 13.55 12.68 -21.23
CA GLU A 440 13.07 11.30 -21.17
C GLU A 440 14.19 10.31 -20.87
N GLY A 441 15.39 10.55 -21.41
CA GLY A 441 16.58 9.73 -21.13
C GLY A 441 16.97 9.62 -19.65
N ASN A 442 16.65 10.62 -18.82
CA ASN A 442 16.98 10.59 -17.38
C ASN A 442 16.07 9.65 -16.57
N TYR A 443 14.92 9.29 -17.13
CA TYR A 443 13.87 8.49 -16.49
C TYR A 443 13.59 7.18 -17.24
N THR A 444 14.33 6.95 -18.32
CA THR A 444 14.25 5.73 -19.13
C THR A 444 14.81 4.57 -18.32
N LEU A 445 14.05 3.49 -18.26
CA LEU A 445 14.47 2.23 -17.67
C LEU A 445 15.11 1.40 -18.78
N GLU A 446 16.35 0.95 -18.59
CA GLU A 446 17.03 0.12 -19.60
C GLU A 446 16.49 -1.32 -19.53
N PRO A 447 15.98 -1.91 -20.63
CA PRO A 447 15.37 -3.25 -20.65
C PRO A 447 16.25 -4.38 -20.11
N GLU A 448 17.58 -4.22 -20.17
CA GLU A 448 18.53 -5.20 -19.64
C GLU A 448 18.60 -5.21 -18.10
N GLN A 449 18.04 -4.20 -17.43
CA GLN A 449 18.14 -3.97 -15.98
C GLN A 449 16.91 -4.46 -15.20
N TYR A 450 15.81 -4.77 -15.87
CA TYR A 450 14.61 -5.35 -15.27
C TYR A 450 14.26 -6.67 -15.96
N THR A 451 13.61 -7.55 -15.23
CA THR A 451 13.27 -8.89 -15.74
C THR A 451 11.92 -8.86 -16.45
N ASP A 452 11.69 -9.77 -17.39
CA ASP A 452 10.37 -9.96 -18.02
C ASP A 452 9.24 -10.28 -17.00
N ASN A 453 9.59 -10.54 -15.73
CA ASN A 453 8.68 -10.81 -14.62
C ASN A 453 8.33 -9.56 -13.77
N ASP A 454 8.93 -8.40 -14.07
CA ASP A 454 8.65 -7.13 -13.38
C ASP A 454 7.30 -6.55 -13.87
N THR A 455 6.20 -7.14 -13.40
CA THR A 455 4.83 -6.82 -13.84
C THR A 455 4.15 -5.66 -13.11
N LEU A 456 4.82 -5.03 -12.13
CA LEU A 456 4.20 -3.93 -11.38
C LEU A 456 4.26 -2.63 -12.18
N PRO A 457 3.23 -1.78 -12.11
CA PRO A 457 3.27 -0.46 -12.74
C PRO A 457 4.46 0.34 -12.22
N MET A 458 5.18 0.97 -13.14
CA MET A 458 6.23 1.93 -12.84
C MET A 458 5.80 3.27 -13.44
N PRO A 459 4.85 3.98 -12.81
CA PRO A 459 4.45 5.31 -13.25
C PRO A 459 5.50 6.36 -12.84
N LEU A 460 5.58 7.46 -13.59
CA LEU A 460 6.27 8.68 -13.15
C LEU A 460 5.24 9.65 -12.56
N PHE A 461 5.66 10.38 -11.54
CA PHE A 461 4.90 11.45 -10.90
C PHE A 461 5.68 12.76 -10.95
N ASP A 462 4.98 13.89 -11.02
CA ASP A 462 5.58 15.23 -10.92
C ASP A 462 5.59 15.70 -9.46
N SER A 463 6.78 16.00 -8.92
CA SER A 463 6.92 16.50 -7.55
C SER A 463 6.89 18.02 -7.44
N ASP A 464 6.90 18.76 -8.55
CA ASP A 464 7.14 20.21 -8.52
C ASP A 464 6.09 20.95 -7.68
N LYS A 465 6.55 21.74 -6.69
CA LYS A 465 5.76 22.41 -5.65
C LYS A 465 4.97 21.49 -4.72
N ARG A 466 5.08 20.17 -4.89
CA ARG A 466 4.31 19.15 -4.17
C ARG A 466 5.17 18.34 -3.22
N GLU A 467 6.44 18.70 -3.01
CA GLU A 467 7.33 17.96 -2.11
C GLU A 467 6.82 17.88 -0.66
N ALA A 468 6.00 18.84 -0.23
CA ALA A 468 5.37 18.84 1.09
C ALA A 468 4.03 18.09 1.14
N GLU A 469 3.54 17.57 0.02
CA GLU A 469 2.28 16.82 -0.03
C GLU A 469 2.44 15.47 0.68
N GLU A 470 1.54 15.22 1.63
CA GLU A 470 1.51 13.97 2.39
C GLU A 470 1.01 12.83 1.50
N ILE A 471 1.83 11.79 1.38
CA ILE A 471 1.49 10.55 0.67
C ILE A 471 1.15 9.41 1.63
N GLY A 472 1.55 9.56 2.89
CA GLY A 472 1.28 8.64 3.99
C GLY A 472 1.42 9.33 5.34
N ALA A 473 1.09 8.60 6.42
CA ALA A 473 1.06 9.10 7.78
C ALA A 473 2.41 9.66 8.23
N ASN A 474 2.55 11.00 8.17
CA ASN A 474 3.78 11.76 8.42
C ASN A 474 4.93 11.47 7.44
N VAL A 475 4.61 11.22 6.16
CA VAL A 475 5.59 11.22 5.05
C VAL A 475 5.08 11.96 3.84
N THR A 476 5.98 12.67 3.18
CA THR A 476 5.67 13.48 1.99
C THR A 476 6.36 12.96 0.73
N ILE A 477 6.00 13.52 -0.43
CA ILE A 477 6.69 13.25 -1.69
C ILE A 477 8.20 13.53 -1.57
N GLY A 478 8.57 14.64 -0.93
CA GLY A 478 9.97 15.06 -0.73
C GLY A 478 10.84 14.06 0.04
N ASP A 479 10.22 13.15 0.79
CA ASP A 479 10.92 12.14 1.58
C ASP A 479 11.40 10.96 0.73
N PHE A 480 10.70 10.68 -0.38
CA PHE A 480 11.00 9.58 -1.28
C PHE A 480 11.63 10.04 -2.57
N LYS A 481 11.34 11.24 -3.06
CA LYS A 481 11.85 11.70 -4.35
C LYS A 481 13.31 12.12 -4.26
N ASP A 482 14.05 11.93 -5.35
CA ASP A 482 15.41 12.46 -5.49
C ASP A 482 15.36 14.00 -5.48
N PRO A 483 16.02 14.73 -4.56
CA PRO A 483 15.89 16.18 -4.48
C PRO A 483 16.30 16.92 -5.75
N ALA A 484 17.21 16.33 -6.54
CA ALA A 484 17.65 16.89 -7.80
C ALA A 484 16.70 16.59 -8.97
N ALA A 485 15.80 15.61 -8.80
CA ALA A 485 14.79 15.26 -9.78
C ALA A 485 13.46 15.98 -9.50
N ARG A 486 12.80 16.34 -10.60
CA ARG A 486 11.40 16.79 -10.60
C ARG A 486 10.45 15.61 -10.71
N TYR A 487 10.76 14.66 -11.58
CA TYR A 487 9.95 13.47 -11.78
C TYR A 487 10.49 12.33 -10.94
N PHE A 488 9.61 11.50 -10.39
CA PHE A 488 10.01 10.37 -9.57
C PHE A 488 9.06 9.18 -9.72
N ARG A 489 9.55 7.99 -9.38
CA ARG A 489 8.73 6.77 -9.28
C ARG A 489 8.55 6.40 -7.82
N LEU A 490 7.37 5.91 -7.46
CA LEU A 490 7.14 5.40 -6.11
C LEU A 490 6.00 4.38 -6.12
N SER A 491 6.27 3.20 -5.57
CA SER A 491 5.23 2.19 -5.33
C SER A 491 4.44 2.55 -4.06
N PRO A 492 3.09 2.53 -4.10
CA PRO A 492 2.27 2.69 -2.90
C PRO A 492 2.57 1.66 -1.81
N GLN A 493 3.00 0.46 -2.18
CA GLN A 493 3.37 -0.60 -1.24
C GLN A 493 4.60 -0.23 -0.42
N ILE A 494 5.53 0.56 -0.96
CA ILE A 494 6.67 1.07 -0.19
C ILE A 494 6.21 2.04 0.90
N VAL A 495 5.26 2.93 0.58
CA VAL A 495 4.68 3.86 1.56
C VAL A 495 3.89 3.11 2.64
N GLN A 496 3.08 2.12 2.26
CA GLN A 496 2.36 1.27 3.21
C GLN A 496 3.29 0.45 4.11
N CYS A 497 4.36 -0.11 3.54
CA CYS A 497 5.41 -0.80 4.28
C CYS A 497 6.04 0.12 5.33
N TYR A 498 6.37 1.35 4.94
CA TYR A 498 6.91 2.34 5.84
C TYR A 498 5.97 2.64 7.02
N GLU A 499 4.70 2.95 6.73
CA GLU A 499 3.68 3.21 7.74
C GLU A 499 3.54 2.02 8.69
N ALA A 500 3.50 0.79 8.14
CA ALA A 500 3.34 -0.42 8.93
C ALA A 500 4.53 -0.66 9.88
N VAL A 501 5.76 -0.41 9.43
CA VAL A 501 6.96 -0.47 10.28
C VAL A 501 6.91 0.58 11.38
N ALA A 502 6.51 1.80 11.04
CA ALA A 502 6.49 2.89 12.01
C ALA A 502 5.33 2.78 13.03
N LEU A 503 4.17 2.32 12.60
CA LEU A 503 3.04 1.97 13.47
C LEU A 503 3.44 0.86 14.45
N ARG A 504 4.16 -0.17 13.97
CA ARG A 504 4.68 -1.25 14.82
C ARG A 504 5.64 -0.72 15.88
N GLU A 505 6.59 0.13 15.50
CA GLU A 505 7.56 0.71 16.46
C GLU A 505 6.86 1.54 17.55
N ASN A 506 5.73 2.18 17.23
CA ASN A 506 4.97 2.98 18.16
C ASN A 506 3.85 2.24 18.92
N LYS A 507 3.53 1.00 18.55
CA LYS A 507 2.32 0.28 18.98
C LYS A 507 2.09 0.25 20.50
N TRP A 508 3.15 0.14 21.31
CA TRP A 508 3.06 -0.03 22.76
C TRP A 508 3.68 1.10 23.59
N ASN A 509 3.96 2.25 22.98
CA ASN A 509 4.40 3.43 23.73
C ASN A 509 3.29 3.88 24.69
N LYS A 510 3.60 4.08 25.99
CA LYS A 510 2.59 4.49 26.97
C LYS A 510 2.19 5.94 26.77
N LEU A 511 0.98 6.30 27.24
CA LEU A 511 0.52 7.69 27.29
C LEU A 511 1.50 8.53 28.13
N GLY A 512 2.25 9.44 27.50
CA GLY A 512 3.29 10.26 28.15
C GLY A 512 4.72 9.73 28.03
N GLU A 513 4.92 8.52 27.50
CA GLU A 513 6.20 8.18 26.87
C GLU A 513 6.26 8.89 25.51
N MET A 514 7.46 9.34 25.09
CA MET A 514 7.61 10.12 23.86
C MET A 514 7.02 9.33 22.68
N TYR A 515 5.98 9.88 22.05
CA TYR A 515 5.53 9.43 20.73
C TYR A 515 6.73 9.59 19.81
N ARG A 516 7.22 8.48 19.27
CA ARG A 516 8.32 8.56 18.32
C ARG A 516 7.67 8.97 17.04
N HIS A 517 7.66 10.27 16.78
CA HIS A 517 7.21 10.70 15.47
C HIS A 517 8.10 10.05 14.42
N ILE A 518 7.67 10.19 13.22
CA ILE A 518 8.51 9.94 12.08
C ILE A 518 8.90 11.34 11.64
N ALA A 519 10.19 11.57 11.45
CA ALA A 519 10.70 12.83 10.95
C ALA A 519 11.75 12.44 9.92
N VAL A 520 11.40 12.66 8.67
CA VAL A 520 12.34 12.62 7.58
C VAL A 520 13.02 13.98 7.58
N LEU A 521 14.30 13.99 7.97
CA LEU A 521 15.01 15.24 8.22
C LEU A 521 15.76 15.73 6.97
N GLU A 522 16.10 14.83 6.06
CA GLU A 522 16.51 15.09 4.67
C GLU A 522 16.22 13.80 3.85
N GLY A 523 15.40 13.85 2.80
CA GLY A 523 15.11 12.70 1.91
C GLY A 523 16.32 12.21 1.08
N TYR A 524 17.49 12.82 1.30
CA TYR A 524 18.74 12.52 0.62
C TYR A 524 19.91 13.14 1.39
N LEU A 525 20.99 12.38 1.59
CA LEU A 525 22.28 12.92 1.99
C LEU A 525 23.15 13.04 0.73
N THR A 526 23.48 14.28 0.31
CA THR A 526 24.51 14.53 -0.70
C THR A 526 25.82 13.82 -0.30
N THR A 527 26.69 13.48 -1.25
CA THR A 527 28.03 12.93 -0.95
C THR A 527 28.83 13.84 0.01
N GLU A 528 28.59 15.15 -0.03
CA GLU A 528 29.17 16.13 0.89
C GLU A 528 28.59 16.02 2.32
N ASN A 529 27.28 15.84 2.47
CA ASN A 529 26.62 15.63 3.76
C ASN A 529 26.90 14.23 4.33
N GLN A 530 26.98 13.20 3.49
CA GLN A 530 27.44 11.86 3.90
C GLN A 530 28.88 11.93 4.45
N GLY A 531 29.77 12.67 3.79
CA GLY A 531 31.14 12.88 4.23
C GLY A 531 31.25 13.61 5.58
N ASN A 532 30.32 14.49 5.91
CA ASN A 532 30.31 15.23 7.17
C ASN A 532 29.63 14.48 8.32
N TYR A 533 28.61 13.64 8.04
CA TYR A 533 27.89 12.88 9.06
C TYR A 533 28.43 11.46 9.30
N PHE A 534 28.95 10.76 8.28
CA PHE A 534 29.45 9.38 8.41
C PHE A 534 30.94 9.28 8.71
N ASN A 535 31.67 10.40 8.64
CA ASN A 535 33.10 10.40 8.86
C ASN A 535 33.46 10.78 10.31
N MET A 536 33.32 9.82 11.24
CA MET A 536 34.00 9.85 12.55
C MET A 536 35.53 9.67 12.44
N SER A 537 36.16 10.08 11.34
CA SER A 537 37.61 10.10 11.19
C SER A 537 38.20 11.51 11.09
N ASP A 538 37.53 12.51 11.66
CA ASP A 538 38.18 13.79 11.98
C ASP A 538 39.16 13.60 13.17
N PRO A 539 40.48 13.77 12.97
CA PRO A 539 41.48 13.70 14.05
C PRO A 539 41.26 14.74 15.17
N PHE A 540 40.42 15.77 14.98
CA PHE A 540 40.04 16.71 16.04
C PHE A 540 39.08 16.10 17.07
N PHE A 541 38.20 15.18 16.68
CA PHE A 541 37.24 14.55 17.60
C PHE A 541 37.94 13.55 18.53
N PHE A 542 38.91 12.78 18.01
CA PHE A 542 39.76 11.90 18.82
C PHE A 542 40.61 12.67 19.84
N MET A 543 41.06 13.89 19.51
CA MET A 543 41.80 14.73 20.45
C MET A 543 40.89 15.27 21.57
N LEU A 544 39.65 15.64 21.25
CA LEU A 544 38.66 16.11 22.23
C LEU A 544 38.16 14.99 23.16
N VAL A 545 37.95 13.77 22.64
CA VAL A 545 37.55 12.60 23.43
C VAL A 545 38.69 12.11 24.33
N LEU A 546 39.94 12.12 23.86
CA LEU A 546 41.09 11.77 24.71
C LEU A 546 41.38 12.82 25.78
N ILE A 547 41.19 14.11 25.49
CA ILE A 547 41.35 15.19 26.48
C ILE A 547 40.23 15.13 27.53
N SER A 548 38.98 14.91 27.12
CA SER A 548 37.85 14.81 28.05
C SER A 548 37.90 13.53 28.89
N HIS A 549 38.33 12.40 28.34
CA HIS A 549 38.52 11.17 29.12
C HIS A 549 39.69 11.30 30.11
N HIS A 550 40.79 11.96 29.75
CA HIS A 550 41.92 12.16 30.68
C HIS A 550 41.59 13.17 31.79
N ILE A 551 40.83 14.23 31.48
CA ILE A 551 40.34 15.19 32.47
C ILE A 551 39.31 14.54 33.41
N PHE A 552 38.35 13.76 32.89
CA PHE A 552 37.36 13.07 33.72
C PHE A 552 37.98 12.00 34.63
N THR A 553 38.99 11.26 34.14
CA THR A 553 39.63 10.19 34.92
C THR A 553 40.53 10.75 36.04
N GLU A 554 41.18 11.91 35.83
CA GLU A 554 41.92 12.63 36.87
C GLU A 554 40.97 13.36 37.85
N MET A 555 39.82 13.86 37.40
CA MET A 555 38.81 14.45 38.29
C MET A 555 38.18 13.41 39.22
N TYR A 556 37.83 12.22 38.71
CA TYR A 556 37.26 11.14 39.52
C TYR A 556 38.27 10.52 40.50
N ARG A 557 39.55 10.42 40.11
CA ARG A 557 40.61 9.98 41.05
C ARG A 557 40.82 10.96 42.19
N ASN A 558 40.65 12.27 41.97
CA ASN A 558 40.78 13.28 43.02
C ASN A 558 39.50 13.42 43.88
N ILE A 559 38.32 13.08 43.35
CA ILE A 559 37.06 13.08 44.10
C ILE A 559 36.92 11.84 45.01
N ALA A 560 37.46 10.68 44.61
CA ALA A 560 37.44 9.44 45.42
C ALA A 560 38.29 9.50 46.72
N VAL A 561 39.06 10.56 46.95
CA VAL A 561 39.84 10.77 48.19
C VAL A 561 39.04 11.56 49.25
N LEU A 562 37.83 12.04 48.94
CA LEU A 562 37.02 12.88 49.83
C LEU A 562 35.62 12.29 50.10
N GLU A 563 35.49 10.96 50.17
CA GLU A 563 34.32 10.35 50.80
C GLU A 563 34.37 10.58 52.31
N GLY A 564 33.67 11.61 52.78
CA GLY A 564 33.52 11.75 54.22
C GLY A 564 32.78 12.95 54.76
N TYR A 565 31.99 13.74 54.02
CA TYR A 565 31.12 14.75 54.65
C TYR A 565 29.79 14.95 53.91
N ARG A 566 28.70 14.93 54.69
CA ARG A 566 27.31 15.21 54.30
C ARG A 566 27.14 16.69 53.94
N GLU A 567 26.25 16.96 52.97
CA GLU A 567 25.67 18.28 52.67
C GLU A 567 25.17 19.03 53.94
N PRO A 568 25.09 20.39 53.98
CA PRO A 568 24.92 21.33 52.85
C PRO A 568 25.65 22.69 53.01
N GLU A 569 26.78 22.97 52.32
CA GLU A 569 27.37 24.33 52.24
C GLU A 569 28.18 24.60 50.93
N MET A 570 27.73 24.10 49.77
CA MET A 570 28.47 24.27 48.50
C MET A 570 28.42 25.71 47.92
N TYR A 571 27.51 26.56 48.39
CA TYR A 571 27.29 27.91 47.83
C TYR A 571 28.16 29.03 48.42
N ARG A 572 29.18 28.73 49.23
CA ARG A 572 30.03 29.76 49.86
C ARG A 572 31.50 29.82 49.45
N HIS A 573 31.98 28.97 48.54
CA HIS A 573 33.40 28.95 48.15
C HIS A 573 33.71 29.38 46.70
N ILE A 574 32.71 29.73 45.89
CA ILE A 574 32.94 30.36 44.57
C ILE A 574 33.29 31.86 44.71
N ALA A 575 33.05 32.47 45.88
CA ALA A 575 33.29 33.90 46.13
C ALA A 575 34.71 34.26 46.63
N VAL A 576 35.71 33.37 46.51
CA VAL A 576 37.10 33.64 46.99
C VAL A 576 38.15 33.70 45.86
N LEU A 577 37.78 33.48 44.60
CA LEU A 577 38.71 33.59 43.45
C LEU A 577 38.56 34.88 42.63
N GLU A 578 37.70 35.82 43.03
CA GLU A 578 37.60 37.16 42.41
C GLU A 578 38.43 38.25 43.15
N GLY A 579 39.34 37.85 44.04
CA GLY A 579 40.02 38.78 44.96
C GLY A 579 41.47 39.17 44.66
N TYR A 580 42.12 38.65 43.61
CA TYR A 580 43.59 38.76 43.50
C TYR A 580 44.14 39.05 42.10
N ILE A 581 43.65 40.06 41.38
CA ILE A 581 44.49 40.75 40.36
C ILE A 581 44.13 42.24 40.34
N THR A 582 45.01 43.10 40.87
CA THR A 582 44.98 44.56 40.66
C THR A 582 45.98 44.97 39.57
N PRO A 583 45.79 46.12 38.89
CA PRO A 583 46.55 46.48 37.68
C PRO A 583 48.05 46.82 37.86
N GLU A 584 48.66 46.62 39.03
CA GLU A 584 49.98 47.20 39.34
C GLU A 584 51.18 46.23 39.34
N ASN A 585 51.03 44.95 38.99
CA ASN A 585 52.16 44.00 38.93
C ASN A 585 52.29 43.26 37.58
N GLN A 586 52.24 43.99 36.46
CA GLN A 586 52.51 43.46 35.11
C GLN A 586 54.01 43.25 34.77
N GLY A 587 54.91 43.29 35.74
CA GLY A 587 56.35 43.16 35.48
C GLY A 587 57.00 42.09 36.33
N ASN A 588 57.47 41.03 35.67
CA ASN A 588 58.33 39.96 36.21
C ASN A 588 57.61 38.83 36.93
N TYR A 589 57.01 37.92 36.18
CA TYR A 589 57.29 36.46 36.20
C TYR A 589 56.65 35.88 34.91
N PHE A 590 57.02 34.67 34.53
CA PHE A 590 56.54 33.87 33.39
C PHE A 590 57.42 33.88 32.12
N ASN A 591 58.15 32.77 32.03
CA ASN A 591 59.03 32.34 30.96
C ASN A 591 58.19 31.53 29.94
N MET A 592 58.31 31.83 28.64
CA MET A 592 57.54 31.29 27.51
C MET A 592 57.92 29.83 27.13
N SER A 593 58.01 28.91 28.08
CA SER A 593 58.35 27.49 27.78
C SER A 593 57.46 26.46 28.48
N ASP A 594 56.30 26.86 28.99
CA ASP A 594 55.34 25.97 29.65
C ASP A 594 54.13 25.65 28.73
N PRO A 595 53.94 24.38 28.28
CA PRO A 595 52.83 23.99 27.41
C PRO A 595 51.44 24.17 28.07
N TYR A 596 51.35 24.37 29.38
CA TYR A 596 50.10 24.66 30.06
C TYR A 596 49.57 26.09 29.82
N PHE A 597 50.44 27.05 29.48
CA PHE A 597 50.02 28.44 29.29
C PHE A 597 49.44 28.71 27.89
N VAL A 598 49.87 27.94 26.88
CA VAL A 598 49.33 28.00 25.51
C VAL A 598 47.95 27.35 25.44
N MET A 599 47.70 26.29 26.22
CA MET A 599 46.38 25.68 26.38
C MET A 599 45.36 26.65 26.97
N ILE A 600 45.71 27.37 28.06
CA ILE A 600 44.77 28.28 28.73
C ILE A 600 44.40 29.49 27.86
N LEU A 601 45.32 30.01 27.04
CA LEU A 601 45.03 31.13 26.12
C LEU A 601 44.16 30.72 24.93
N ILE A 602 44.29 29.49 24.41
CA ILE A 602 43.43 28.96 23.35
C ILE A 602 42.03 28.67 23.91
N SER A 603 41.92 28.11 25.12
CA SER A 603 40.63 27.91 25.79
C SER A 603 39.91 29.23 26.07
N HIS A 604 40.63 30.26 26.53
CA HIS A 604 40.01 31.58 26.77
C HIS A 604 39.61 32.28 25.47
N TYR A 605 40.38 32.17 24.39
CA TYR A 605 40.04 32.79 23.11
C TYR A 605 38.81 32.13 22.46
N VAL A 606 38.72 30.80 22.51
CA VAL A 606 37.57 30.04 21.99
C VAL A 606 36.31 30.28 22.83
N ILE A 607 36.44 30.34 24.16
CA ILE A 607 35.31 30.66 25.05
C ILE A 607 34.87 32.12 24.87
N THR A 608 35.79 33.07 24.70
CA THR A 608 35.45 34.50 24.53
C THR A 608 34.81 34.79 23.18
N GLU A 609 35.18 34.09 22.10
CA GLU A 609 34.49 34.22 20.81
C GLU A 609 33.17 33.42 20.74
N MET A 610 33.04 32.29 21.44
CA MET A 610 31.73 31.65 21.64
C MET A 610 30.78 32.57 22.41
N TYR A 611 31.24 33.23 23.48
CA TYR A 611 30.40 34.18 24.22
C TYR A 611 30.11 35.48 23.46
N ARG A 612 30.97 35.90 22.52
CA ARG A 612 30.66 37.02 21.62
C ARG A 612 29.60 36.64 20.58
N HIS A 613 29.62 35.42 20.05
CA HIS A 613 28.57 34.96 19.14
C HIS A 613 27.24 34.71 19.87
N ILE A 614 27.27 34.27 21.12
CA ILE A 614 26.07 34.12 21.96
C ILE A 614 25.51 35.48 22.42
N ALA A 615 26.37 36.46 22.73
CA ALA A 615 25.93 37.80 23.14
C ALA A 615 25.42 38.70 22.00
N VAL A 616 25.69 38.36 20.73
CA VAL A 616 25.08 39.02 19.56
C VAL A 616 23.63 38.55 19.35
N LEU A 617 23.26 37.37 19.84
CA LEU A 617 21.89 36.83 19.75
C LEU A 617 20.94 37.32 20.86
N GLU A 618 21.45 37.68 22.05
CA GLU A 618 20.62 38.19 23.16
C GLU A 618 20.38 39.71 23.17
N GLY A 619 21.05 40.47 22.29
CA GLY A 619 20.90 41.94 22.17
C GLY A 619 19.76 42.42 21.25
N TYR A 620 19.09 41.52 20.53
CA TYR A 620 18.09 41.88 19.50
C TYR A 620 16.62 41.85 19.95
N LEU A 621 16.35 41.60 21.25
CA LEU A 621 15.00 41.55 21.81
C LEU A 621 14.70 42.71 22.77
N THR A 622 14.91 43.96 22.35
CA THR A 622 14.14 45.11 22.87
C THR A 622 13.91 46.17 21.79
N THR A 623 12.63 46.31 21.42
CA THR A 623 11.88 47.41 20.75
C THR A 623 12.60 48.67 20.20
N GLU A 624 12.02 49.16 19.09
CA GLU A 624 12.11 50.50 18.45
C GLU A 624 13.22 50.74 17.42
N ASN A 625 12.95 50.43 16.14
CA ASN A 625 12.68 51.44 15.11
C ASN A 625 12.51 50.81 13.71
N GLN A 626 11.48 51.29 13.01
CA GLN A 626 11.23 51.02 11.60
C GLN A 626 12.34 51.58 10.70
N GLY A 627 12.58 50.94 9.56
CA GLY A 627 13.08 51.61 8.37
C GLY A 627 14.15 50.84 7.61
N ASN A 628 13.71 50.21 6.51
CA ASN A 628 14.45 49.97 5.27
C ASN A 628 15.94 49.66 5.39
N TYR A 629 16.30 48.39 5.24
CA TYR A 629 17.33 47.87 4.32
C TYR A 629 17.31 46.35 4.51
N PHE A 630 17.11 45.58 3.44
CA PHE A 630 17.74 44.30 3.11
C PHE A 630 16.85 43.51 2.13
N ASN A 631 17.41 43.34 0.94
CA ASN A 631 16.94 42.55 -0.18
C ASN A 631 17.06 41.06 0.22
N MET A 632 15.95 40.32 0.23
CA MET A 632 15.93 38.88 0.52
C MET A 632 15.92 38.11 -0.80
N SER A 633 17.05 37.50 -1.12
CA SER A 633 17.21 36.45 -2.12
C SER A 633 18.00 35.34 -1.44
N ASP A 634 17.34 34.61 -0.53
CA ASP A 634 17.81 33.36 0.08
C ASP A 634 16.64 32.70 0.85
N PRO A 635 16.14 31.51 0.47
CA PRO A 635 14.97 30.89 1.08
C PRO A 635 15.33 29.84 2.16
N TYR A 636 16.33 30.09 3.00
CA TYR A 636 16.62 29.23 4.16
C TYR A 636 16.44 29.98 5.49
N LEU A 637 15.49 29.47 6.28
CA LEU A 637 15.21 29.75 7.70
C LEU A 637 14.83 31.20 8.08
N VAL A 638 13.62 31.35 8.62
CA VAL A 638 13.36 31.78 10.01
C VAL A 638 11.83 31.81 10.22
N MET A 639 11.29 30.75 10.84
CA MET A 639 9.99 30.82 11.52
C MET A 639 10.16 31.60 12.82
N LYS A 640 9.50 32.77 12.93
CA LYS A 640 9.36 33.51 14.19
C LYS A 640 8.17 32.97 14.98
N CYS A 641 8.41 32.28 16.09
CA CYS A 641 7.38 31.97 17.09
C CYS A 641 7.57 32.83 18.35
N THR A 642 6.58 33.64 18.68
CA THR A 642 6.57 34.59 19.81
C THR A 642 5.81 34.10 21.05
N ASP A 643 5.57 32.78 21.19
CA ASP A 643 4.84 32.23 22.34
C ASP A 643 5.61 31.08 23.00
N THR A 644 6.02 31.29 24.25
CA THR A 644 6.97 30.44 25.01
C THR A 644 6.35 29.12 25.51
N SER A 645 5.07 28.88 25.23
CA SER A 645 4.39 27.61 25.52
C SER A 645 4.36 26.65 24.32
N LEU A 646 4.74 27.10 23.12
CA LEU A 646 4.75 26.31 21.89
C LEU A 646 6.17 25.96 21.38
N CYS A 647 7.22 26.52 22.00
CA CYS A 647 8.63 26.26 21.65
C CYS A 647 9.23 24.97 22.24
N TRP A 648 8.40 24.01 22.68
CA TRP A 648 8.82 22.67 23.16
C TRP A 648 8.33 21.51 22.28
N ARG A 649 7.93 21.80 21.04
CA ARG A 649 7.87 20.82 19.93
C ARG A 649 9.11 21.12 19.07
N GLU A 650 10.06 20.25 18.74
CA GLU A 650 10.20 18.79 18.76
C GLU A 650 11.71 18.47 18.87
N MET A 651 12.11 17.64 19.82
CA MET A 651 13.40 16.92 19.80
C MET A 651 13.06 15.49 20.21
N TYR A 652 12.58 14.70 19.26
CA TYR A 652 12.09 13.34 19.50
C TYR A 652 12.89 12.35 18.65
N ARG A 653 12.84 11.05 19.01
CA ARG A 653 13.47 9.96 18.24
C ARG A 653 12.54 9.54 17.12
N HIS A 654 13.06 9.39 15.90
CA HIS A 654 12.24 9.14 14.72
C HIS A 654 12.78 8.03 13.81
N ILE A 655 11.89 7.33 13.09
CA ILE A 655 12.27 6.57 11.89
C ILE A 655 12.23 7.57 10.73
N ALA A 656 13.27 7.57 9.88
CA ALA A 656 13.36 8.44 8.72
C ALA A 656 13.61 7.63 7.46
N VAL A 657 13.02 8.03 6.33
CA VAL A 657 13.48 7.65 4.99
C VAL A 657 14.77 8.42 4.73
N LEU A 658 15.86 7.70 4.47
CA LEU A 658 17.17 8.26 4.18
C LEU A 658 17.42 8.35 2.67
N GLU A 659 16.85 7.40 1.92
CA GLU A 659 16.95 7.29 0.46
C GLU A 659 15.68 6.59 -0.06
N GLY A 660 15.08 7.11 -1.13
CA GLY A 660 13.91 6.57 -1.83
C GLY A 660 14.18 6.37 -3.32
N TYR A 661 13.43 7.01 -4.21
CA TYR A 661 13.70 7.04 -5.64
C TYR A 661 15.04 7.71 -5.99
N LEU A 662 15.70 7.20 -7.03
CA LEU A 662 16.87 7.81 -7.66
C LEU A 662 16.72 7.80 -9.18
N THR A 663 17.26 8.82 -9.86
CA THR A 663 17.41 8.78 -11.33
C THR A 663 18.48 7.78 -11.75
N THR A 664 18.46 7.36 -13.01
CA THR A 664 19.47 6.44 -13.57
C THR A 664 20.89 7.01 -13.44
N GLU A 665 21.04 8.32 -13.63
CA GLU A 665 22.32 9.03 -13.47
C GLU A 665 22.81 8.96 -12.03
N ASN A 666 21.97 9.35 -11.06
CA ASN A 666 22.36 9.40 -9.65
C ASN A 666 22.60 7.99 -9.08
N GLN A 667 21.78 7.00 -9.45
CA GLN A 667 22.01 5.60 -9.10
C GLN A 667 23.43 5.14 -9.48
N GLY A 668 23.88 5.45 -10.70
CA GLY A 668 25.21 5.08 -11.20
C GLY A 668 26.36 5.74 -10.44
N GLU A 669 26.12 6.85 -9.73
CA GLU A 669 27.11 7.48 -8.85
C GLU A 669 27.22 6.79 -7.48
N TYR A 670 26.11 6.25 -6.96
CA TYR A 670 26.04 5.68 -5.60
C TYR A 670 26.32 4.19 -5.53
N PHE A 671 25.91 3.44 -6.56
CA PHE A 671 25.90 1.99 -6.52
C PHE A 671 26.65 1.42 -7.72
N ASN A 672 27.36 0.33 -7.49
CA ASN A 672 27.91 -0.48 -8.58
C ASN A 672 26.82 -1.42 -9.11
N MET A 673 26.86 -1.79 -10.39
CA MET A 673 25.91 -2.73 -11.01
C MET A 673 25.81 -4.09 -10.30
N SER A 674 26.81 -4.47 -9.50
CA SER A 674 26.80 -5.70 -8.71
C SER A 674 26.15 -5.57 -7.33
N ASP A 675 25.75 -4.35 -6.94
CA ASP A 675 25.11 -4.09 -5.64
C ASP A 675 23.64 -4.54 -5.69
N PRO A 676 23.15 -5.33 -4.72
CA PRO A 676 21.75 -5.78 -4.68
C PRO A 676 20.71 -4.64 -4.65
N ARG A 677 21.14 -3.41 -4.37
CA ARG A 677 20.28 -2.21 -4.38
C ARG A 677 20.20 -1.52 -5.73
N TYR A 678 21.12 -1.80 -6.66
CA TYR A 678 21.41 -0.98 -7.84
C TYR A 678 20.11 -0.51 -8.50
N ASP A 679 19.30 -1.40 -9.08
CA ASP A 679 18.11 -0.99 -9.86
C ASP A 679 16.84 -0.74 -9.03
N ARG A 680 16.86 -0.95 -7.72
CA ARG A 680 15.60 -0.95 -6.94
C ARG A 680 15.09 0.45 -6.63
N HIS A 681 16.00 1.42 -6.56
CA HIS A 681 15.68 2.83 -6.35
C HIS A 681 15.08 3.48 -7.62
N THR A 682 15.61 3.17 -8.82
CA THR A 682 15.08 3.71 -10.09
C THR A 682 13.71 3.19 -10.45
N LEU A 683 13.29 2.02 -9.93
CA LEU A 683 11.93 1.51 -10.11
C LEU A 683 10.92 2.18 -9.15
N GLY A 684 11.40 2.92 -8.13
CA GLY A 684 10.54 3.43 -7.05
C GLY A 684 10.06 2.33 -6.09
N TRP A 685 10.78 1.20 -6.05
CA TRP A 685 10.42 0.00 -5.29
C TRP A 685 11.30 -0.21 -4.07
N ALA A 686 12.01 0.82 -3.63
CA ALA A 686 12.94 0.72 -2.52
C ALA A 686 12.90 1.94 -1.62
N MET A 687 13.24 1.71 -0.36
CA MET A 687 13.57 2.74 0.60
C MET A 687 14.69 2.29 1.54
N ARG A 688 15.48 3.23 2.02
CA ARG A 688 16.43 3.01 3.10
C ARG A 688 15.96 3.76 4.33
N VAL A 689 15.73 3.07 5.43
CA VAL A 689 15.21 3.66 6.67
C VAL A 689 16.22 3.57 7.82
N GLY A 690 16.17 4.53 8.75
CA GLY A 690 17.05 4.52 9.93
C GLY A 690 16.44 5.24 11.12
N TYR A 691 16.99 5.00 12.31
CA TYR A 691 16.66 5.77 13.51
C TYR A 691 17.45 7.09 13.54
N TYR A 692 16.78 8.21 13.82
CA TYR A 692 17.39 9.55 13.82
C TYR A 692 17.04 10.36 15.09
N GLY A 693 17.94 11.28 15.49
CA GLY A 693 17.79 12.26 16.59
C GLY A 693 19.00 12.37 17.53
N ASP A 694 19.20 13.54 18.16
CA ASP A 694 20.41 13.90 18.95
C ASP A 694 20.64 13.07 20.24
N GLU A 695 19.65 12.29 20.68
CA GLU A 695 19.70 11.51 21.92
C GLU A 695 19.25 10.05 21.75
N ILE A 696 19.97 9.27 20.93
CA ILE A 696 19.85 7.80 20.90
C ILE A 696 20.49 7.23 22.19
N TYR A 697 19.80 7.31 23.32
CA TYR A 697 20.30 6.80 24.62
C TYR A 697 20.44 5.28 24.70
N ASP A 698 19.98 4.52 23.69
CA ASP A 698 20.02 3.05 23.69
C ASP A 698 20.13 2.48 22.27
N HIS A 699 21.36 2.44 21.75
CA HIS A 699 21.68 1.85 20.44
C HIS A 699 21.49 0.32 20.41
N GLU A 700 21.43 -0.34 21.56
CA GLU A 700 21.16 -1.79 21.61
C GLU A 700 19.68 -2.08 21.36
N LYS A 701 18.78 -1.21 21.87
CA LYS A 701 17.34 -1.32 21.64
C LYS A 701 16.89 -0.78 20.27
N TYR A 702 17.48 0.32 19.80
CA TYR A 702 17.10 0.99 18.55
C TYR A 702 18.18 0.78 17.50
N SER A 703 18.24 -0.45 17.00
CA SER A 703 19.24 -0.92 16.06
C SER A 703 18.65 -1.15 14.66
N PRO A 704 19.47 -1.07 13.60
CA PRO A 704 19.06 -1.48 12.25
C PRO A 704 18.53 -2.92 12.19
N LEU A 705 19.06 -3.82 13.05
CA LEU A 705 18.58 -5.20 13.15
C LEU A 705 17.09 -5.25 13.53
N ARG A 706 16.65 -4.37 14.44
CA ARG A 706 15.24 -4.26 14.83
C ARG A 706 14.35 -3.76 13.69
N LEU A 707 14.81 -2.77 12.92
CA LEU A 707 14.09 -2.28 11.74
C LEU A 707 13.98 -3.37 10.67
N ALA A 708 15.05 -4.14 10.44
CA ALA A 708 15.04 -5.29 9.53
C ALA A 708 14.00 -6.33 9.95
N THR A 709 13.98 -6.72 11.23
CA THR A 709 12.97 -7.64 11.77
C THR A 709 11.56 -7.09 11.58
N PHE A 710 11.35 -5.78 11.77
CA PHE A 710 10.04 -5.17 11.63
C PHE A 710 9.59 -5.08 10.16
N ALA A 711 10.52 -4.78 9.26
CA ALA A 711 10.28 -4.79 7.82
C ALA A 711 9.85 -6.18 7.35
N VAL A 712 10.55 -7.24 7.76
CA VAL A 712 10.14 -8.63 7.42
C VAL A 712 8.72 -8.93 7.90
N ILE A 713 8.40 -8.54 9.13
CA ILE A 713 7.09 -8.84 9.73
C ILE A 713 5.94 -8.02 9.13
N LYS A 714 6.22 -6.78 8.70
CA LYS A 714 5.18 -5.84 8.26
C LYS A 714 5.10 -5.65 6.77
N CYS A 715 6.24 -5.55 6.10
CA CYS A 715 6.31 -5.38 4.66
C CYS A 715 6.25 -6.71 3.92
N GLY A 716 6.79 -7.79 4.50
CA GLY A 716 6.76 -9.12 3.91
C GLY A 716 5.37 -9.56 3.45
N PRO A 717 4.36 -9.60 4.35
CA PRO A 717 2.98 -9.94 3.96
C PRO A 717 2.37 -8.96 2.93
N LEU A 718 2.69 -7.65 3.04
CA LEU A 718 2.18 -6.64 2.10
C LEU A 718 2.70 -6.89 0.67
N PHE A 719 3.93 -7.37 0.53
CA PHE A 719 4.53 -7.67 -0.78
C PHE A 719 4.09 -9.05 -1.30
N ASP A 720 3.92 -10.03 -0.40
CA ASP A 720 3.39 -11.37 -0.76
C ASP A 720 1.96 -11.28 -1.31
N ASP A 721 1.12 -10.38 -0.77
CA ASP A 721 -0.25 -10.13 -1.24
C ASP A 721 -0.31 -9.69 -2.72
N ILE A 722 0.77 -9.07 -3.24
CA ILE A 722 0.91 -8.69 -4.66
C ILE A 722 1.81 -9.65 -5.45
N GLY A 723 2.15 -10.80 -4.88
CA GLY A 723 2.97 -11.85 -5.50
C GLY A 723 4.45 -11.50 -5.64
N LYS A 724 4.99 -10.65 -4.76
CA LYS A 724 6.39 -10.23 -4.77
C LYS A 724 7.10 -10.62 -3.47
N GLY A 725 8.41 -10.88 -3.57
CA GLY A 725 9.30 -11.06 -2.45
C GLY A 725 9.79 -9.73 -1.85
N ILE A 726 10.23 -9.81 -0.58
CA ILE A 726 10.90 -8.70 0.12
C ILE A 726 12.42 -8.86 0.06
N GLY A 727 13.14 -7.77 -0.22
CA GLY A 727 14.56 -7.68 0.08
C GLY A 727 14.81 -6.86 1.34
N VAL A 728 15.68 -7.35 2.23
CA VAL A 728 16.11 -6.60 3.42
C VAL A 728 17.63 -6.65 3.57
N GLY A 729 18.24 -5.47 3.47
CA GLY A 729 19.69 -5.27 3.63
C GLY A 729 20.03 -4.58 4.95
N LEU A 730 20.96 -5.14 5.72
CA LEU A 730 21.40 -4.58 7.00
C LEU A 730 22.67 -3.72 6.83
N TYR A 731 22.62 -2.46 7.27
CA TYR A 731 23.73 -1.51 7.25
C TYR A 731 23.98 -0.91 8.63
N ARG A 732 25.13 -0.25 8.83
CA ARG A 732 25.60 0.24 10.13
C ARG A 732 24.57 1.07 10.90
N ASN A 733 23.85 1.97 10.22
CA ASN A 733 22.88 2.89 10.82
C ASN A 733 21.50 2.83 10.16
N SER A 734 21.28 1.87 9.26
CA SER A 734 20.06 1.84 8.44
C SER A 734 19.73 0.43 7.95
N THR A 735 18.49 0.29 7.51
CA THR A 735 17.95 -0.92 6.90
C THR A 735 17.44 -0.54 5.52
N PHE A 736 17.87 -1.27 4.51
CA PHE A 736 17.33 -1.18 3.16
C PHE A 736 16.17 -2.15 3.01
N ILE A 737 15.10 -1.71 2.36
CA ILE A 737 13.87 -2.48 2.14
C ILE A 737 13.42 -2.24 0.71
N ASP A 738 13.17 -3.31 -0.04
CA ASP A 738 12.67 -3.21 -1.41
C ASP A 738 11.72 -4.35 -1.79
N ILE A 739 11.03 -4.14 -2.90
CA ILE A 739 10.19 -5.13 -3.59
C ILE A 739 11.03 -5.79 -4.68
N ARG A 740 10.98 -7.12 -4.75
CA ARG A 740 11.71 -7.94 -5.73
C ARG A 740 10.94 -9.24 -6.03
N ASP A 741 11.40 -10.02 -6.99
CA ASP A 741 10.76 -11.31 -7.30
C ASP A 741 11.05 -12.37 -6.25
N ASP A 742 12.32 -12.51 -5.87
CA ASP A 742 12.77 -13.51 -4.90
C ASP A 742 13.13 -12.84 -3.58
N THR A 743 12.72 -13.43 -2.45
CA THR A 743 13.11 -12.95 -1.12
C THR A 743 14.62 -13.04 -0.92
N GLU A 744 15.23 -11.95 -0.44
CA GLU A 744 16.67 -11.91 -0.18
C GLU A 744 17.00 -11.12 1.10
N PHE A 745 17.93 -11.65 1.89
CA PHE A 745 18.41 -11.04 3.12
C PHE A 745 19.93 -11.03 3.12
N TRP A 746 20.52 -9.86 3.33
CA TRP A 746 21.97 -9.71 3.37
C TRP A 746 22.43 -8.70 4.42
N ALA A 747 23.70 -8.79 4.82
CA ALA A 747 24.33 -7.84 5.71
C ALA A 747 25.59 -7.26 5.06
N ASP A 748 25.72 -5.93 5.04
CA ASP A 748 26.85 -5.22 4.45
C ASP A 748 28.18 -5.53 5.17
N ASP A 749 28.10 -5.72 6.49
CA ASP A 749 29.24 -6.08 7.34
C ASP A 749 28.82 -7.16 8.35
N PRO A 750 29.54 -8.31 8.44
CA PRO A 750 29.28 -9.35 9.43
C PRO A 750 29.28 -8.86 10.88
N ASP A 751 29.99 -7.77 11.19
CA ASP A 751 30.05 -7.19 12.54
C ASP A 751 28.71 -6.53 12.97
N LEU A 752 27.75 -6.39 12.05
CA LEU A 752 26.39 -5.91 12.35
C LEU A 752 25.49 -7.00 12.95
N LEU A 753 25.89 -8.27 12.83
CA LEU A 753 25.13 -9.41 13.31
C LEU A 753 25.49 -9.77 14.76
N PRO A 754 24.60 -10.44 15.50
CA PRO A 754 24.91 -10.93 16.84
C PRO A 754 26.15 -11.84 16.87
N VAL A 755 26.87 -11.84 17.99
CA VAL A 755 28.10 -12.61 18.14
C VAL A 755 27.84 -14.11 17.90
N ASN A 756 28.63 -14.71 16.99
CA ASN A 756 28.52 -16.10 16.51
C ASN A 756 27.34 -16.42 15.59
N VAL A 757 26.67 -15.41 15.01
CA VAL A 757 25.65 -15.61 13.97
C VAL A 757 26.30 -15.32 12.61
N THR A 758 26.22 -16.26 11.67
CA THR A 758 26.65 -16.00 10.29
C THR A 758 25.54 -15.33 9.50
N GLU A 759 25.87 -14.67 8.39
CA GLU A 759 24.87 -14.08 7.48
C GLU A 759 23.85 -15.12 7.00
N SER A 760 24.28 -16.35 6.71
CA SER A 760 23.38 -17.45 6.34
C SER A 760 22.46 -17.87 7.48
N ASP A 761 22.93 -17.85 8.73
CA ASP A 761 22.09 -18.18 9.89
C ASP A 761 21.02 -17.09 10.06
N TRP A 762 21.42 -15.82 9.97
CA TRP A 762 20.51 -14.68 10.08
C TRP A 762 19.48 -14.63 8.94
N ALA A 763 19.90 -14.84 7.69
CA ALA A 763 19.00 -14.91 6.55
C ALA A 763 17.98 -16.05 6.69
N GLY A 764 18.41 -17.21 7.23
CA GLY A 764 17.51 -18.32 7.54
C GLY A 764 16.49 -17.98 8.64
N GLU A 765 16.91 -17.24 9.67
CA GLU A 765 16.01 -16.72 10.70
C GLU A 765 14.98 -15.71 10.14
N MET A 766 15.42 -14.79 9.28
CA MET A 766 14.54 -13.82 8.63
C MET A 766 13.55 -14.49 7.66
N ALA A 767 13.98 -15.50 6.90
CA ALA A 767 13.09 -16.27 6.02
C ALA A 767 12.02 -17.03 6.81
N MET A 768 12.41 -17.69 7.90
CA MET A 768 11.44 -18.35 8.80
C MET A 768 10.47 -17.33 9.42
N LEU A 769 10.97 -16.15 9.78
CA LEU A 769 10.14 -15.08 10.33
C LEU A 769 9.14 -14.53 9.29
N LEU A 770 9.56 -14.42 8.03
CA LEU A 770 8.70 -14.03 6.92
C LEU A 770 7.54 -15.02 6.75
N ASP A 771 7.82 -16.32 6.71
CA ASP A 771 6.81 -17.37 6.60
C ASP A 771 5.77 -17.24 7.73
N TYR A 772 6.23 -17.05 8.98
CA TYR A 772 5.35 -16.85 10.12
C TYR A 772 4.54 -15.56 10.06
N ALA A 773 5.08 -14.50 9.45
CA ALA A 773 4.37 -13.25 9.24
C ALA A 773 3.24 -13.41 8.22
N ILE A 774 3.54 -14.05 7.08
CA ILE A 774 2.58 -14.34 6.01
C ILE A 774 1.45 -15.23 6.52
N GLU A 775 1.79 -16.25 7.32
CA GLU A 775 0.81 -17.14 7.95
C GLU A 775 0.04 -16.50 9.13
N GLY A 776 0.33 -15.25 9.49
CA GLY A 776 -0.34 -14.53 10.57
C GLY A 776 -0.10 -15.11 11.97
N ARG A 777 1.06 -15.75 12.20
CA ARG A 777 1.38 -16.49 13.44
C ARG A 777 2.06 -15.66 14.53
N ILE A 778 2.43 -14.42 14.23
CA ILE A 778 3.20 -13.56 15.14
C ILE A 778 2.31 -13.05 16.27
N ILE A 779 2.76 -13.24 17.51
CA ILE A 779 2.05 -12.75 18.69
C ILE A 779 2.40 -11.27 18.90
N GLU A 780 1.45 -10.41 18.57
CA GLU A 780 1.58 -8.95 18.66
C GLU A 780 0.26 -8.34 19.18
N PRO A 781 0.06 -8.29 20.50
CA PRO A 781 -1.22 -7.87 21.04
C PRO A 781 -1.61 -6.44 20.66
N ASP A 782 -2.91 -6.22 20.49
CA ASP A 782 -3.47 -4.88 20.21
C ASP A 782 -3.26 -3.94 21.39
N SER A 783 -3.32 -4.47 22.62
CA SER A 783 -3.00 -3.74 23.84
C SER A 783 -2.11 -4.60 24.72
N LEU A 784 -0.85 -4.22 24.85
CA LEU A 784 0.12 -4.90 25.71
C LEU A 784 -0.36 -4.91 27.17
N GLU A 785 -0.87 -3.78 27.68
CA GLU A 785 -1.41 -3.71 29.04
C GLU A 785 -2.56 -4.70 29.24
N ARG A 786 -3.54 -4.73 28.33
CA ARG A 786 -4.69 -5.63 28.46
C ARG A 786 -4.27 -7.09 28.32
N ALA A 787 -3.43 -7.42 27.34
CA ALA A 787 -2.95 -8.78 27.11
C ALA A 787 -2.23 -9.33 28.36
N CYS A 788 -1.31 -8.55 28.93
CA CYS A 788 -0.57 -8.95 30.12
C CYS A 788 -1.39 -8.89 31.41
N LEU A 789 -2.43 -8.05 31.48
CA LEU A 789 -3.38 -8.01 32.61
C LEU A 789 -4.19 -9.32 32.75
N HIS A 790 -4.53 -9.92 31.61
CA HIS A 790 -5.32 -11.15 31.51
C HIS A 790 -4.49 -12.42 31.31
N SER A 791 -3.15 -12.30 31.23
CA SER A 791 -2.25 -13.43 31.03
C SER A 791 -2.29 -14.38 32.23
N ASP A 792 -2.51 -15.67 31.96
CA ASP A 792 -2.49 -16.76 32.94
C ASP A 792 -1.58 -17.89 32.41
N PRO A 793 -0.25 -17.77 32.53
CA PRO A 793 0.66 -18.76 31.98
C PRO A 793 0.51 -20.12 32.68
N PRO A 794 0.36 -21.22 31.93
CA PRO A 794 0.25 -22.55 32.49
C PRO A 794 1.58 -23.00 33.12
N ALA A 795 1.50 -23.78 34.21
CA ALA A 795 2.67 -24.30 34.90
C ALA A 795 2.67 -25.83 34.93
N LYS A 796 3.88 -26.39 35.02
CA LYS A 796 4.06 -27.80 35.39
C LYS A 796 3.86 -27.97 36.90
N GLN A 797 3.42 -29.15 37.32
CA GLN A 797 3.35 -29.51 38.74
C GLN A 797 4.72 -29.30 39.41
N SER A 798 4.75 -28.55 40.51
CA SER A 798 5.96 -28.28 41.27
C SER A 798 5.64 -28.05 42.75
N ALA A 799 6.65 -28.15 43.61
CA ALA A 799 6.49 -27.91 45.04
C ALA A 799 6.36 -26.42 45.36
N GLU A 800 6.88 -25.57 44.48
CA GLU A 800 6.86 -24.12 44.57
C GLU A 800 5.56 -23.52 44.04
N PHE A 801 4.78 -24.28 43.27
CA PHE A 801 3.53 -23.81 42.70
C PHE A 801 2.59 -23.28 43.80
N GLN A 802 2.00 -22.14 43.51
CA GLN A 802 0.91 -21.53 44.24
C GLN A 802 0.05 -20.81 43.21
N HIS A 803 -1.24 -21.11 43.17
CA HIS A 803 -2.15 -20.39 42.32
C HIS A 803 -2.16 -18.91 42.71
N VAL A 804 -1.93 -18.06 41.72
CA VAL A 804 -2.00 -16.62 41.85
C VAL A 804 -3.04 -16.15 40.87
N HIS A 805 -4.12 -15.55 41.37
CA HIS A 805 -5.12 -14.92 40.52
C HIS A 805 -4.46 -13.88 39.60
N VAL A 806 -4.81 -13.91 38.32
CA VAL A 806 -4.39 -12.88 37.35
C VAL A 806 -4.78 -11.49 37.83
N GLU A 807 -4.04 -10.46 37.38
CA GLU A 807 -4.25 -9.10 37.85
C GLU A 807 -5.67 -8.58 37.51
N ALA A 808 -6.26 -9.03 36.39
CA ALA A 808 -7.67 -8.79 36.09
C ALA A 808 -8.63 -9.28 37.19
N VAL A 809 -8.43 -10.51 37.69
CA VAL A 809 -9.27 -11.09 38.76
C VAL A 809 -9.05 -10.35 40.07
N LYS A 810 -7.80 -10.00 40.42
CA LYS A 810 -7.49 -9.19 41.61
C LYS A 810 -8.14 -7.80 41.56
N ARG A 811 -8.14 -7.13 40.39
CA ARG A 811 -8.84 -5.85 40.19
C ARG A 811 -10.36 -6.02 40.35
N ARG A 812 -10.94 -7.06 39.76
CA ARG A 812 -12.36 -7.40 39.86
C ARG A 812 -12.81 -7.66 41.31
N ARG A 813 -12.03 -8.42 42.08
CA ARG A 813 -12.30 -8.64 43.52
C ARG A 813 -12.33 -7.34 44.31
N ARG A 814 -11.34 -6.45 44.11
CA ARG A 814 -11.28 -5.13 44.76
C ARG A 814 -12.50 -4.25 44.44
N ARG A 815 -12.98 -4.26 43.19
CA ARG A 815 -14.19 -3.50 42.78
C ARG A 815 -15.46 -4.06 43.40
N ARG A 816 -15.59 -5.38 43.48
CA ARG A 816 -16.71 -6.05 44.17
C ARG A 816 -16.74 -5.72 45.66
N GLU A 817 -15.59 -5.73 46.32
CA GLU A 817 -15.46 -5.30 47.73
C GLU A 817 -15.85 -3.82 47.93
N ALA A 818 -15.61 -2.97 46.92
CA ALA A 818 -16.01 -1.57 46.91
C ALA A 818 -17.49 -1.31 46.52
N GLY A 819 -18.20 -2.34 46.04
CA GLY A 819 -19.59 -2.23 45.59
C GLY A 819 -19.77 -1.54 44.22
N GLU A 820 -18.73 -1.54 43.38
CA GLU A 820 -18.65 -0.75 42.14
C GLU A 820 -18.94 -1.55 40.85
N GLU A 821 -19.28 -2.83 40.95
CA GLU A 821 -19.42 -3.73 39.80
C GLU A 821 -20.71 -4.59 39.91
N GLU A 822 -21.55 -4.57 38.87
CA GLU A 822 -22.72 -5.47 38.76
C GLU A 822 -22.26 -6.83 38.22
N GLU A 823 -22.45 -7.91 39.00
CA GLU A 823 -22.11 -9.27 38.59
C GLU A 823 -23.12 -9.81 37.56
N VAL A 824 -22.64 -10.32 36.42
CA VAL A 824 -23.47 -10.97 35.38
C VAL A 824 -24.25 -12.18 35.93
N CYS A 825 -23.66 -12.88 36.89
CA CYS A 825 -24.28 -13.98 37.62
C CYS A 825 -23.89 -13.84 39.09
N ILE A 826 -24.87 -13.82 40.00
CA ILE A 826 -24.64 -13.73 41.44
C ILE A 826 -24.34 -15.13 41.96
N PRO A 827 -23.10 -15.45 42.36
CA PRO A 827 -22.74 -16.79 42.76
C PRO A 827 -23.37 -17.11 44.13
N ARG A 828 -24.15 -18.18 44.21
CA ARG A 828 -24.86 -18.60 45.43
C ARG A 828 -24.38 -19.97 45.88
N SER A 829 -23.99 -20.05 47.16
CA SER A 829 -23.65 -21.31 47.83
C SER A 829 -24.79 -21.84 48.71
N ASP A 830 -25.86 -21.06 48.89
CA ASP A 830 -27.01 -21.34 49.78
C ASP A 830 -28.22 -21.92 49.03
N THR A 831 -28.03 -22.44 47.83
CA THR A 831 -29.10 -23.06 47.05
C THR A 831 -29.55 -24.38 47.67
N GLU A 832 -30.79 -24.78 47.37
CA GLU A 832 -31.35 -26.08 47.76
C GLU A 832 -30.44 -27.22 47.27
N PHE A 833 -30.00 -27.14 46.01
CA PHE A 833 -29.02 -28.06 45.42
C PHE A 833 -27.71 -28.14 46.22
N CYS A 834 -27.09 -27.01 46.56
CA CYS A 834 -25.84 -27.00 47.33
C CYS A 834 -26.03 -27.60 48.72
N THR A 835 -27.17 -27.34 49.35
CA THR A 835 -27.52 -27.87 50.67
C THR A 835 -27.70 -29.39 50.61
N GLU A 836 -28.51 -29.90 49.68
CA GLU A 836 -28.80 -31.32 49.50
C GLU A 836 -27.58 -32.15 49.10
N THR A 837 -26.68 -31.59 48.28
CA THR A 837 -25.48 -32.28 47.81
C THR A 837 -24.34 -32.30 48.82
N THR A 838 -24.41 -31.51 49.91
CA THR A 838 -23.34 -31.43 50.93
C THR A 838 -22.83 -32.80 51.42
N PRO A 839 -23.68 -33.73 51.91
CA PRO A 839 -23.21 -35.04 52.38
C PRO A 839 -22.60 -35.88 51.25
N HIS A 840 -23.04 -35.69 50.00
CA HIS A 840 -22.48 -36.39 48.84
C HIS A 840 -21.09 -35.84 48.47
N ARG A 841 -20.92 -34.51 48.50
CA ARG A 841 -19.63 -33.85 48.27
C ARG A 841 -18.59 -34.21 49.34
N GLU A 842 -19.01 -34.31 50.61
CA GLU A 842 -18.13 -34.76 51.70
C GLU A 842 -17.66 -36.22 51.52
N VAL A 843 -18.52 -37.09 50.99
CA VAL A 843 -18.14 -38.47 50.65
C VAL A 843 -17.08 -38.50 49.55
N GLU A 844 -17.23 -37.70 48.50
CA GLU A 844 -16.24 -37.60 47.42
C GLU A 844 -14.90 -37.04 47.93
N VAL A 845 -14.92 -35.98 48.75
CA VAL A 845 -13.71 -35.45 49.40
C VAL A 845 -13.01 -36.53 50.24
N ALA A 846 -13.77 -37.30 51.03
CA ALA A 846 -13.22 -38.37 51.85
C ALA A 846 -12.65 -39.52 50.99
N HIS A 847 -13.31 -39.84 49.88
CA HIS A 847 -12.86 -40.85 48.91
C HIS A 847 -11.52 -40.45 48.29
N ILE A 848 -11.45 -39.25 47.69
CA ILE A 848 -10.25 -38.72 47.04
C ILE A 848 -9.11 -38.60 48.06
N TRP A 849 -9.38 -38.05 49.26
CA TRP A 849 -8.37 -37.92 50.32
C TRP A 849 -7.80 -39.27 50.77
N GLY A 850 -8.65 -40.30 50.81
CA GLY A 850 -8.26 -41.68 51.17
C GLY A 850 -7.17 -42.25 50.27
N GLU A 851 -7.21 -41.89 48.99
CA GLU A 851 -6.24 -42.31 47.97
C GLU A 851 -5.04 -41.36 47.86
N VAL A 852 -5.27 -40.05 47.94
CA VAL A 852 -4.22 -39.01 47.79
C VAL A 852 -3.22 -39.03 48.95
N LYS A 853 -3.66 -39.17 50.20
CA LYS A 853 -2.76 -39.14 51.38
C LYS A 853 -1.70 -40.25 51.39
N ARG A 854 -1.88 -41.29 50.57
CA ARG A 854 -0.91 -42.39 50.40
C ARG A 854 0.18 -42.06 49.37
N LYS A 855 0.05 -40.94 48.65
CA LYS A 855 0.99 -40.47 47.62
C LYS A 855 1.98 -39.47 48.19
N HIS A 856 3.00 -39.13 47.39
CA HIS A 856 3.91 -38.05 47.72
C HIS A 856 3.20 -36.71 47.53
N LEU A 857 3.14 -35.92 48.59
CA LEU A 857 2.57 -34.58 48.61
C LEU A 857 3.70 -33.56 48.60
N PHE A 858 3.63 -32.56 47.74
CA PHE A 858 4.61 -31.48 47.70
C PHE A 858 4.41 -30.44 48.81
N ARG A 859 3.22 -30.38 49.40
CA ARG A 859 2.85 -29.48 50.51
C ARG A 859 2.44 -30.30 51.76
N PRO A 860 2.44 -29.70 52.96
CA PRO A 860 1.91 -30.33 54.16
C PRO A 860 0.50 -30.90 53.97
N GLU A 861 0.20 -32.05 54.60
CA GLU A 861 -1.10 -32.73 54.47
C GLU A 861 -2.28 -31.81 54.77
N ALA A 862 -2.15 -30.91 55.74
CA ALA A 862 -3.20 -29.96 56.10
C ALA A 862 -3.57 -29.02 54.94
N ASP A 863 -2.57 -28.52 54.21
CA ASP A 863 -2.76 -27.56 53.12
C ASP A 863 -3.37 -28.26 51.90
N VAL A 864 -2.87 -29.46 51.56
CA VAL A 864 -3.43 -30.26 50.46
C VAL A 864 -4.86 -30.68 50.76
N LYS A 865 -5.17 -31.05 52.01
CA LYS A 865 -6.52 -31.39 52.43
C LYS A 865 -7.46 -30.19 52.33
N ALA A 866 -7.01 -29.01 52.78
CA ALA A 866 -7.80 -27.78 52.65
C ALA A 866 -8.07 -27.41 51.18
N ALA A 867 -7.07 -27.56 50.30
CA ALA A 867 -7.25 -27.37 48.86
C ALA A 867 -8.24 -28.38 48.25
N LEU A 868 -8.20 -29.65 48.66
CA LEU A 868 -9.17 -30.66 48.24
C LEU A 868 -10.60 -30.35 48.72
N GLU A 869 -10.75 -29.98 49.99
CA GLU A 869 -12.02 -29.55 50.58
C GLU A 869 -12.59 -28.32 49.88
N GLY A 870 -11.75 -27.34 49.52
CA GLY A 870 -12.16 -26.18 48.73
C GLY A 870 -12.50 -26.51 47.28
N CYS A 871 -11.85 -27.51 46.68
CA CYS A 871 -12.07 -27.89 45.29
C CYS A 871 -13.36 -28.71 45.09
N PHE A 872 -13.50 -29.83 45.81
CA PHE A 872 -14.65 -30.75 45.65
C PHE A 872 -15.75 -30.50 46.67
N GLY A 873 -15.42 -29.90 47.81
CA GLY A 873 -16.36 -29.63 48.91
C GLY A 873 -17.04 -28.26 48.85
N ALA A 874 -16.60 -27.33 47.99
CA ALA A 874 -17.32 -26.09 47.72
C ALA A 874 -18.49 -26.32 46.73
N CYS A 875 -19.54 -25.49 46.83
CA CYS A 875 -20.64 -25.45 45.86
C CYS A 875 -21.03 -24.01 45.59
N GLY A 876 -21.21 -23.71 44.31
CA GLY A 876 -21.60 -22.40 43.84
C GLY A 876 -22.29 -22.51 42.49
N THR A 877 -23.34 -21.72 42.32
CA THR A 877 -23.91 -21.46 40.99
C THR A 877 -23.00 -20.46 40.26
N CYS A 878 -22.95 -20.53 38.93
CA CYS A 878 -22.16 -19.69 38.00
C CYS A 878 -20.79 -20.29 37.58
N LEU A 879 -20.43 -20.02 36.31
CA LEU A 879 -19.12 -20.33 35.72
C LEU A 879 -18.07 -19.23 35.98
N GLU A 880 -18.49 -18.12 36.61
CA GLU A 880 -17.65 -16.98 36.97
C GLU A 880 -18.07 -16.43 38.35
N GLY A 881 -17.22 -15.60 38.96
CA GLY A 881 -17.49 -14.98 40.26
C GLY A 881 -16.63 -15.55 41.40
N ALA A 882 -16.78 -14.99 42.60
CA ALA A 882 -15.85 -15.26 43.72
C ALA A 882 -15.77 -16.75 44.08
N ILE A 883 -16.92 -17.45 44.13
CA ILE A 883 -16.96 -18.88 44.48
C ILE A 883 -16.23 -19.72 43.42
N MET A 884 -16.43 -19.46 42.12
CA MET A 884 -15.74 -20.20 41.07
C MET A 884 -14.24 -19.87 41.04
N GLU A 885 -13.86 -18.61 41.27
CA GLU A 885 -12.45 -18.22 41.39
C GLU A 885 -11.76 -18.94 42.56
N ASP A 886 -12.37 -18.96 43.75
CA ASP A 886 -11.83 -19.68 44.92
C ASP A 886 -11.77 -21.19 44.68
N LYS A 887 -12.81 -21.75 44.03
CA LYS A 887 -12.84 -23.16 43.64
C LYS A 887 -11.70 -23.49 42.66
N THR A 888 -11.48 -22.65 41.66
CA THR A 888 -10.37 -22.78 40.70
C THR A 888 -9.02 -22.68 41.41
N GLU A 889 -8.83 -21.72 42.33
CA GLU A 889 -7.61 -21.62 43.13
C GLU A 889 -7.33 -22.91 43.91
N HIS A 890 -8.33 -23.41 44.63
CA HIS A 890 -8.21 -24.62 45.42
C HIS A 890 -7.97 -25.87 44.55
N CYS A 891 -8.70 -26.01 43.45
CA CYS A 891 -8.52 -27.12 42.51
C CYS A 891 -7.14 -27.08 41.83
N ASN A 892 -6.69 -25.90 41.41
CA ASN A 892 -5.42 -25.73 40.73
C ASN A 892 -4.24 -26.01 41.66
N ASN A 893 -4.31 -25.50 42.90
CA ASN A 893 -3.36 -25.82 43.96
C ASN A 893 -3.33 -27.33 44.27
N PHE A 894 -4.50 -27.94 44.46
CA PHE A 894 -4.60 -29.38 44.72
C PHE A 894 -3.97 -30.21 43.59
N LEU A 895 -4.31 -29.91 42.33
CA LEU A 895 -3.77 -30.61 41.18
C LEU A 895 -2.25 -30.44 41.05
N HIS A 896 -1.68 -29.29 41.42
CA HIS A 896 -0.23 -29.08 41.36
C HIS A 896 0.53 -29.68 42.55
N TRP A 897 -0.08 -29.71 43.75
CA TRP A 897 0.60 -30.17 44.97
C TRP A 897 0.59 -31.67 45.17
N VAL A 898 -0.25 -32.39 44.43
CA VAL A 898 -0.24 -33.85 44.41
C VAL A 898 0.58 -34.32 43.22
N ASN A 899 1.71 -34.98 43.48
CA ASN A 899 2.62 -35.45 42.44
C ASN A 899 2.01 -36.63 41.67
N PHE A 900 1.23 -36.30 40.64
CA PHE A 900 0.63 -37.27 39.76
C PHE A 900 1.35 -37.28 38.42
N ASN A 901 1.89 -38.43 38.05
CA ASN A 901 2.45 -38.58 36.71
C ASN A 901 1.31 -38.59 35.67
N PHE A 902 1.38 -37.70 34.68
CA PHE A 902 0.44 -37.64 33.56
C PHE A 902 0.75 -38.62 32.42
N LEU A 903 1.88 -39.31 32.53
CA LEU A 903 2.45 -40.32 31.63
C LEU A 903 2.84 -39.79 30.25
N ASN A 904 2.99 -38.47 30.09
CA ASN A 904 3.33 -37.80 28.83
C ASN A 904 4.65 -37.01 28.83
N ASP A 905 5.62 -37.41 29.65
CA ASP A 905 6.92 -36.73 29.72
C ASP A 905 7.84 -37.01 28.51
N GLU A 906 7.57 -38.08 27.75
CA GLU A 906 8.28 -38.39 26.50
C GLU A 906 7.74 -37.52 25.34
N PRO A 907 8.56 -37.21 24.32
CA PRO A 907 8.10 -36.47 23.16
C PRO A 907 7.11 -37.28 22.31
N ASP A 908 6.23 -36.58 21.58
CA ASP A 908 5.36 -37.13 20.53
C ASP A 908 4.25 -38.10 20.97
N ILE A 909 3.93 -38.16 22.27
CA ILE A 909 2.91 -39.08 22.82
C ILE A 909 1.66 -38.38 23.38
N THR A 910 1.56 -37.05 23.28
CA THR A 910 0.46 -36.29 23.88
C THR A 910 -0.69 -36.12 22.87
N ASN A 911 -1.85 -36.69 23.20
CA ASN A 911 -3.06 -36.64 22.38
C ASN A 911 -4.27 -36.07 23.14
N PHE A 912 -5.12 -35.31 22.45
CA PHE A 912 -6.37 -34.71 22.95
C PHE A 912 -7.58 -35.13 22.12
N TRP A 913 -8.75 -35.23 22.75
CA TRP A 913 -10.04 -35.45 22.08
C TRP A 913 -11.16 -34.81 22.90
N ALA A 914 -12.29 -34.50 22.25
CA ALA A 914 -13.47 -34.00 22.95
C ALA A 914 -14.08 -35.10 23.83
N ARG A 915 -14.24 -34.82 25.12
CA ARG A 915 -14.54 -35.84 26.16
C ARG A 915 -15.76 -36.70 25.82
N ASP A 916 -16.80 -36.07 25.31
CA ASP A 916 -18.10 -36.72 25.13
C ASP A 916 -18.12 -37.64 23.89
N ASN A 917 -17.07 -37.58 23.05
CA ASN A 917 -16.89 -38.44 21.89
C ASN A 917 -16.10 -39.71 22.21
N GLN A 918 -16.81 -40.78 22.57
CA GLN A 918 -16.20 -42.08 22.90
C GLN A 918 -15.63 -42.79 21.67
N GLU A 919 -16.02 -42.43 20.45
CA GLU A 919 -15.51 -43.04 19.23
C GLU A 919 -14.10 -42.51 18.92
N LEU A 920 -13.91 -41.19 18.99
CA LEU A 920 -12.60 -40.54 18.84
C LEU A 920 -11.67 -40.82 20.02
N LYS A 921 -12.20 -41.03 21.22
CA LYS A 921 -11.42 -41.50 22.37
C LYS A 921 -10.63 -42.75 22.06
N ALA A 922 -11.22 -43.73 21.37
CA ALA A 922 -10.53 -44.96 21.02
C ALA A 922 -9.35 -44.72 20.06
N GLN A 923 -9.39 -43.63 19.29
CA GLN A 923 -8.32 -43.21 18.38
C GLN A 923 -7.22 -42.47 19.15
N ALA A 924 -7.58 -41.41 19.87
CA ALA A 924 -6.64 -40.62 20.65
C ALA A 924 -5.90 -41.45 21.73
N CYS A 925 -6.53 -42.54 22.22
CA CYS A 925 -6.00 -43.39 23.29
C CYS A 925 -5.27 -44.67 22.84
N ARG A 926 -5.06 -44.91 21.54
CA ARG A 926 -4.45 -46.16 21.04
C ARG A 926 -3.14 -46.48 21.75
N ASP A 927 -2.19 -45.54 21.69
CA ASP A 927 -0.87 -45.71 22.30
C ASP A 927 -0.79 -45.03 23.69
N HIS A 928 -1.13 -43.74 23.77
CA HIS A 928 -1.07 -42.96 25.00
C HIS A 928 -2.21 -41.92 25.09
N CYS A 929 -2.82 -41.78 26.28
CA CYS A 929 -3.76 -40.68 26.54
C CYS A 929 -3.97 -40.46 28.04
N ILE A 930 -4.52 -39.30 28.37
CA ILE A 930 -4.73 -38.86 29.76
C ILE A 930 -5.57 -39.83 30.59
N VAL A 931 -6.44 -40.67 30.01
CA VAL A 931 -7.23 -41.64 30.80
C VAL A 931 -6.38 -42.68 31.52
N LYS A 932 -5.19 -42.98 31.00
CA LYS A 932 -4.23 -43.90 31.61
C LYS A 932 -3.49 -43.25 32.78
N ALA A 933 -3.55 -41.93 32.92
CA ALA A 933 -2.92 -41.20 34.00
C ALA A 933 -3.62 -41.50 35.35
N PRO A 934 -2.86 -41.81 36.43
CA PRO A 934 -3.42 -42.04 37.76
C PRO A 934 -4.31 -40.91 38.28
N VAL A 935 -4.02 -39.65 37.95
CA VAL A 935 -4.84 -38.50 38.33
C VAL A 935 -6.21 -38.53 37.67
N PHE A 936 -6.26 -38.83 36.37
CA PHE A 936 -7.49 -38.88 35.61
C PHE A 936 -8.37 -40.03 36.08
N SER A 937 -7.79 -41.21 36.27
CA SER A 937 -8.50 -42.40 36.77
C SER A 937 -9.10 -42.19 38.16
N LEU A 938 -8.52 -41.30 38.97
CA LEU A 938 -9.04 -40.97 40.30
C LEU A 938 -10.11 -39.86 40.24
N LEU A 939 -9.85 -38.77 39.53
CA LEU A 939 -10.66 -37.56 39.63
C LEU A 939 -11.82 -37.49 38.63
N ALA A 940 -11.66 -38.04 37.42
CA ALA A 940 -12.71 -37.98 36.40
C ALA A 940 -14.03 -38.66 36.86
N PRO A 941 -14.01 -39.86 37.48
CA PRO A 941 -15.23 -40.48 38.00
C PRO A 941 -15.92 -39.64 39.08
N SER A 942 -15.16 -39.03 39.98
CA SER A 942 -15.72 -38.19 41.06
C SER A 942 -16.42 -36.93 40.54
N ILE A 943 -15.98 -36.37 39.40
CA ILE A 943 -16.63 -35.19 38.79
C ILE A 943 -17.93 -35.58 38.09
N GLU A 944 -18.03 -36.82 37.61
CA GLU A 944 -19.20 -37.37 36.93
C GLU A 944 -20.20 -38.03 37.89
N GLU A 945 -19.91 -38.01 39.20
CA GLU A 945 -20.69 -38.70 40.22
C GLU A 945 -22.15 -38.19 40.28
N LEU A 946 -23.08 -39.13 40.40
CA LEU A 946 -24.52 -38.89 40.41
C LEU A 946 -25.07 -39.04 41.81
N TYR A 947 -25.89 -38.08 42.24
CA TYR A 947 -26.69 -38.21 43.45
C TYR A 947 -28.19 -38.33 43.13
N ARG A 948 -28.96 -38.80 44.12
CA ARG A 948 -30.42 -38.90 44.02
C ARG A 948 -31.05 -37.89 44.97
N PRO A 949 -31.61 -36.78 44.45
CA PRO A 949 -32.29 -35.78 45.28
C PRO A 949 -33.45 -36.38 46.09
N ASP A 950 -34.25 -37.25 45.47
CA ASP A 950 -35.31 -38.02 46.15
C ASP A 950 -35.01 -39.52 46.08
N PRO A 951 -34.67 -40.18 47.21
CA PRO A 951 -34.41 -41.62 47.25
C PRO A 951 -35.58 -42.49 46.78
N LYS A 952 -36.79 -41.93 46.68
CA LYS A 952 -38.02 -42.61 46.23
C LYS A 952 -38.31 -42.43 44.74
N LYS A 953 -37.56 -41.57 44.03
CA LYS A 953 -37.69 -41.36 42.58
C LYS A 953 -36.47 -41.95 41.86
N SER A 954 -36.64 -42.25 40.58
CA SER A 954 -35.58 -42.80 39.72
C SER A 954 -34.64 -41.73 39.13
N VAL A 955 -34.90 -40.45 39.37
CA VAL A 955 -34.15 -39.33 38.79
C VAL A 955 -32.80 -39.19 39.51
N GLN A 956 -31.73 -39.12 38.74
CA GLN A 956 -30.36 -38.90 39.19
C GLN A 956 -29.85 -37.60 38.59
N GLU A 957 -29.08 -36.83 39.37
CA GLU A 957 -28.49 -35.57 38.95
C GLU A 957 -26.98 -35.59 39.24
N GLN A 958 -26.19 -34.90 38.41
CA GLN A 958 -24.75 -34.77 38.62
C GLN A 958 -24.45 -33.85 39.79
N ILE A 959 -23.56 -34.26 40.69
CA ILE A 959 -23.12 -33.46 41.85
C ILE A 959 -22.38 -32.19 41.39
N TYR A 960 -21.68 -32.27 40.25
CA TYR A 960 -20.89 -31.20 39.65
C TYR A 960 -21.43 -30.76 38.29
N SER A 961 -22.75 -30.55 38.18
CA SER A 961 -23.38 -30.12 36.93
C SER A 961 -22.99 -28.69 36.55
N MET A 962 -22.92 -28.40 35.25
CA MET A 962 -22.59 -27.06 34.74
C MET A 962 -23.56 -25.98 35.22
N ALA A 963 -24.84 -26.32 35.44
CA ALA A 963 -25.87 -25.38 35.87
C ALA A 963 -25.82 -25.07 37.37
N ASN A 964 -25.57 -26.08 38.22
CA ASN A 964 -25.78 -25.96 39.66
C ASN A 964 -24.48 -25.96 40.49
N ASN A 965 -23.41 -26.59 40.00
CA ASN A 965 -22.12 -26.66 40.69
C ASN A 965 -20.96 -27.02 39.72
N PRO A 966 -20.63 -26.15 38.75
CA PRO A 966 -19.58 -26.43 37.77
C PRO A 966 -18.23 -26.70 38.43
N SER A 967 -17.44 -27.62 37.87
CA SER A 967 -16.11 -28.00 38.39
C SER A 967 -15.01 -27.67 37.39
N PRO A 968 -13.95 -26.92 37.78
CA PRO A 968 -12.84 -26.58 36.88
C PRO A 968 -11.81 -27.72 36.73
N VAL A 969 -11.95 -28.83 37.48
CA VAL A 969 -10.91 -29.86 37.59
C VAL A 969 -10.55 -30.49 36.25
N MET A 970 -11.54 -30.76 35.38
CA MET A 970 -11.28 -31.39 34.08
C MET A 970 -10.47 -30.46 33.15
N GLU A 971 -10.85 -29.19 33.07
CA GLU A 971 -10.17 -28.19 32.27
C GLU A 971 -8.74 -27.95 32.78
N LEU A 972 -8.58 -27.74 34.09
CA LEU A 972 -7.26 -27.58 34.72
C LEU A 972 -6.35 -28.80 34.50
N MET A 973 -6.91 -30.00 34.57
CA MET A 973 -6.16 -31.23 34.32
C MET A 973 -5.69 -31.33 32.86
N GLN A 974 -6.51 -30.90 31.90
CA GLN A 974 -6.10 -30.81 30.49
C GLN A 974 -5.05 -29.72 30.24
N ILE A 975 -5.13 -28.58 30.91
CA ILE A 975 -4.13 -27.51 30.87
C ILE A 975 -2.78 -28.01 31.38
N ILE A 976 -2.75 -28.69 32.54
CA ILE A 976 -1.51 -29.24 33.11
C ILE A 976 -0.95 -30.35 32.21
N TYR A 977 -1.82 -31.19 31.64
CA TYR A 977 -1.41 -32.21 30.68
C TYR A 977 -0.74 -31.60 29.44
N ALA A 978 -1.32 -30.52 28.89
CA ALA A 978 -0.75 -29.75 27.79
C ALA A 978 0.58 -29.06 28.16
N ALA A 979 0.72 -28.58 29.39
CA ALA A 979 1.96 -27.97 29.87
C ALA A 979 3.13 -28.97 29.97
N HIS A 980 2.83 -30.25 30.22
CA HIS A 980 3.84 -31.32 30.23
C HIS A 980 4.22 -31.86 28.86
N ALA A 981 3.42 -31.57 27.82
CA ALA A 981 3.66 -32.03 26.47
C ALA A 981 5.02 -31.55 25.91
N SER A 982 5.61 -32.36 25.03
CA SER A 982 6.83 -32.03 24.29
C SER A 982 6.82 -32.70 22.91
N GLY A 983 7.50 -32.10 21.93
CA GLY A 983 7.53 -32.58 20.56
C GLY A 983 6.20 -32.32 19.86
N LYS A 984 5.69 -33.32 19.17
CA LYS A 984 4.44 -33.29 18.41
C LYS A 984 3.23 -33.58 19.30
N VAL A 985 2.16 -32.80 19.14
CA VAL A 985 0.89 -32.98 19.87
C VAL A 985 -0.26 -33.18 18.89
N GLU A 986 -1.12 -34.16 19.13
CA GLU A 986 -2.24 -34.47 18.24
C GLU A 986 -3.61 -34.19 18.89
N PHE A 987 -4.51 -33.56 18.14
CA PHE A 987 -5.92 -33.35 18.50
C PHE A 987 -6.81 -34.19 17.59
N TYR A 988 -7.90 -34.72 18.13
CA TYR A 988 -8.88 -35.53 17.42
C TYR A 988 -10.27 -34.93 17.64
N VAL A 989 -10.90 -34.42 16.57
CA VAL A 989 -12.19 -33.70 16.64
C VAL A 989 -13.13 -34.12 15.50
N GLU A 990 -14.43 -34.16 15.79
CA GLU A 990 -15.46 -34.42 14.77
C GLU A 990 -15.97 -33.13 14.12
N ASP A 991 -16.24 -32.09 14.93
CA ASP A 991 -16.86 -30.85 14.50
C ASP A 991 -16.29 -29.59 15.19
N ALA A 992 -16.83 -28.43 14.84
CA ALA A 992 -16.47 -27.13 15.40
C ALA A 992 -16.72 -27.03 16.92
N ALA A 993 -17.76 -27.66 17.45
CA ALA A 993 -18.10 -27.58 18.88
C ALA A 993 -17.09 -28.38 19.72
N GLU A 994 -16.65 -29.53 19.21
CA GLU A 994 -15.58 -30.32 19.79
C GLU A 994 -14.26 -29.54 19.79
N MET A 995 -13.91 -28.90 18.67
CA MET A 995 -12.71 -28.07 18.59
C MET A 995 -12.76 -26.91 19.60
N GLN A 996 -13.91 -26.24 19.73
CA GLN A 996 -14.13 -25.18 20.72
C GLN A 996 -14.01 -25.69 22.16
N SER A 997 -14.44 -26.92 22.44
CA SER A 997 -14.32 -27.53 23.79
C SER A 997 -12.86 -27.76 24.21
N LEU A 998 -11.95 -27.89 23.23
CA LEU A 998 -10.51 -28.09 23.44
C LEU A 998 -9.69 -26.80 23.38
N ARG A 999 -10.36 -25.64 23.38
CA ARG A 999 -9.73 -24.32 23.32
C ARG A 999 -8.61 -24.13 24.34
N ALA A 1000 -8.83 -24.50 25.60
CA ALA A 1000 -7.86 -24.30 26.69
C ALA A 1000 -6.55 -25.09 26.49
N PRO A 1001 -6.57 -26.44 26.33
CA PRO A 1001 -5.35 -27.19 26.05
C PRO A 1001 -4.71 -26.81 24.71
N LEU A 1002 -5.51 -26.45 23.68
CA LEU A 1002 -4.99 -25.97 22.41
C LEU A 1002 -4.18 -24.66 22.58
N LYS A 1003 -4.70 -23.70 23.35
CA LYS A 1003 -3.98 -22.45 23.64
C LYS A 1003 -2.64 -22.72 24.32
N VAL A 1004 -2.59 -23.65 25.27
CA VAL A 1004 -1.34 -24.00 25.97
C VAL A 1004 -0.26 -24.47 24.99
N VAL A 1005 -0.59 -25.41 24.10
CA VAL A 1005 0.40 -26.00 23.18
C VAL A 1005 0.78 -25.08 22.02
N LEU A 1006 -0.14 -24.23 21.56
CA LEU A 1006 0.11 -23.30 20.47
C LEU A 1006 0.81 -22.01 20.94
N VAL A 1007 0.49 -21.51 22.13
CA VAL A 1007 0.89 -20.15 22.55
C VAL A 1007 1.92 -20.16 23.68
N PHE A 1008 1.81 -21.04 24.67
CA PHE A 1008 2.62 -20.98 25.90
C PHE A 1008 3.76 -22.00 25.95
N ASN A 1009 3.53 -23.24 25.52
CA ASN A 1009 4.48 -24.32 25.71
C ASN A 1009 5.59 -24.32 24.64
N LYS A 1010 6.76 -23.78 25.00
CA LYS A 1010 7.97 -23.70 24.16
C LYS A 1010 8.56 -25.06 23.77
N ASN A 1011 8.17 -26.17 24.43
CA ASN A 1011 8.71 -27.51 24.14
C ASN A 1011 7.90 -28.27 23.08
N VAL A 1012 6.78 -27.71 22.60
CA VAL A 1012 5.99 -28.28 21.51
C VAL A 1012 6.55 -27.76 20.19
N SER A 1013 6.89 -28.67 19.29
CA SER A 1013 7.46 -28.34 17.97
C SER A 1013 6.40 -28.27 16.88
N GLU A 1014 5.31 -29.03 17.01
CA GLU A 1014 4.26 -29.16 15.99
C GLU A 1014 2.94 -29.60 16.61
N VAL A 1015 1.82 -29.11 16.08
CA VAL A 1015 0.46 -29.55 16.45
C VAL A 1015 -0.28 -30.10 15.23
N ILE A 1016 -0.83 -31.31 15.33
CA ILE A 1016 -1.64 -31.92 14.27
C ILE A 1016 -3.08 -32.04 14.74
N ILE A 1017 -4.02 -31.50 13.99
CA ILE A 1017 -5.46 -31.57 14.27
C ILE A 1017 -6.09 -32.52 13.26
N ASN A 1018 -6.43 -33.72 13.72
CA ASN A 1018 -7.13 -34.73 12.92
C ASN A 1018 -8.64 -34.46 13.03
N ALA A 1019 -9.24 -34.02 11.92
CA ALA A 1019 -10.64 -33.61 11.88
C ALA A 1019 -11.48 -34.51 10.96
N VAL A 1020 -12.70 -34.84 11.40
CA VAL A 1020 -13.71 -35.47 10.51
C VAL A 1020 -14.26 -34.42 9.54
N ASP A 1021 -14.62 -33.26 10.06
CA ASP A 1021 -14.95 -32.06 9.28
C ASP A 1021 -13.77 -31.08 9.34
N VAL A 1022 -12.90 -31.15 8.33
CA VAL A 1022 -11.68 -30.32 8.25
C VAL A 1022 -12.01 -28.83 8.15
N GLU A 1023 -13.01 -28.48 7.34
CA GLU A 1023 -13.41 -27.09 7.10
C GLU A 1023 -13.97 -26.45 8.39
N ALA A 1024 -14.81 -27.19 9.12
CA ALA A 1024 -15.34 -26.71 10.40
C ALA A 1024 -14.26 -26.54 11.47
N ALA A 1025 -13.30 -27.47 11.56
CA ALA A 1025 -12.18 -27.36 12.49
C ALA A 1025 -11.24 -26.20 12.11
N GLU A 1026 -10.96 -26.03 10.82
CA GLU A 1026 -10.11 -24.96 10.29
C GLU A 1026 -10.67 -23.57 10.61
N GLY A 1027 -11.96 -23.33 10.36
CA GLY A 1027 -12.59 -22.06 10.70
C GLY A 1027 -12.49 -21.73 12.20
N VAL A 1028 -12.60 -22.72 13.09
CA VAL A 1028 -12.45 -22.49 14.55
C VAL A 1028 -10.99 -22.17 14.92
N VAL A 1029 -10.04 -22.96 14.42
CA VAL A 1029 -8.62 -22.80 14.76
C VAL A 1029 -8.08 -21.48 14.24
N GLN A 1030 -8.38 -21.09 13.00
CA GLN A 1030 -7.95 -19.82 12.44
C GLN A 1030 -8.49 -18.62 13.26
N ASN A 1031 -9.76 -18.67 13.67
CA ASN A 1031 -10.34 -17.64 14.53
C ASN A 1031 -9.66 -17.58 15.91
N LEU A 1032 -9.34 -18.72 16.52
CA LEU A 1032 -8.63 -18.77 17.80
C LEU A 1032 -7.19 -18.27 17.67
N VAL A 1033 -6.48 -18.66 16.62
CA VAL A 1033 -5.12 -18.18 16.31
C VAL A 1033 -5.12 -16.67 16.15
N PHE A 1034 -6.01 -16.12 15.34
CA PHE A 1034 -6.17 -14.67 15.17
C PHE A 1034 -6.51 -13.95 16.49
N GLU A 1035 -7.39 -14.52 17.31
CA GLU A 1035 -7.69 -13.97 18.63
C GLU A 1035 -6.43 -13.96 19.52
N TRP A 1036 -5.67 -15.04 19.54
CA TRP A 1036 -4.53 -15.21 20.43
C TRP A 1036 -3.31 -14.41 20.03
N THR A 1037 -3.03 -14.25 18.73
CA THR A 1037 -1.96 -13.36 18.27
C THR A 1037 -2.20 -11.92 18.71
N LYS A 1038 -3.45 -11.48 18.82
CA LYS A 1038 -3.84 -10.11 19.20
C LYS A 1038 -4.12 -9.89 20.70
N SER A 1039 -4.21 -10.96 21.50
CA SER A 1039 -4.60 -10.87 22.92
C SER A 1039 -3.63 -11.48 23.90
N SER A 1040 -2.60 -12.19 23.44
CA SER A 1040 -1.64 -12.88 24.32
C SER A 1040 -0.46 -11.98 24.71
N CYS A 1041 0.05 -12.16 25.93
CA CYS A 1041 1.15 -11.35 26.47
C CYS A 1041 2.51 -11.87 25.97
N PRO A 1042 3.31 -11.07 25.24
CA PRO A 1042 4.60 -11.51 24.72
C PRO A 1042 5.61 -11.93 25.80
N ASP A 1043 5.53 -11.37 27.01
CA ASP A 1043 6.44 -11.69 28.12
C ASP A 1043 6.26 -13.14 28.63
N ASP A 1044 5.04 -13.67 28.54
CA ASP A 1044 4.68 -15.00 29.07
C ASP A 1044 4.61 -16.08 27.98
N THR A 1045 4.62 -15.68 26.71
CA THR A 1045 4.31 -16.55 25.58
C THR A 1045 5.53 -16.79 24.68
N ARG A 1046 5.30 -17.53 23.60
CA ARG A 1046 6.23 -17.59 22.46
C ARG A 1046 6.10 -16.31 21.64
N GLU A 1047 7.10 -16.02 20.81
CA GLU A 1047 7.01 -14.91 19.85
C GLU A 1047 6.07 -15.24 18.69
N PHE A 1048 6.03 -16.51 18.28
CA PHE A 1048 5.19 -17.04 17.23
C PHE A 1048 4.42 -18.26 17.72
N ILE A 1049 3.22 -18.42 17.19
CA ILE A 1049 2.39 -19.61 17.43
C ILE A 1049 3.11 -20.85 16.88
N THR A 1050 3.04 -21.94 17.65
CA THR A 1050 3.59 -23.24 17.23
C THR A 1050 3.00 -23.66 15.87
N PRO A 1051 3.82 -24.12 14.91
CA PRO A 1051 3.32 -24.63 13.63
C PRO A 1051 2.24 -25.70 13.82
N PHE A 1052 1.18 -25.62 13.03
CA PHE A 1052 0.08 -26.58 13.10
C PHE A 1052 -0.46 -26.95 11.73
N SER A 1053 -1.01 -28.16 11.64
CA SER A 1053 -1.70 -28.65 10.44
C SER A 1053 -3.05 -29.25 10.80
N ILE A 1054 -4.02 -29.10 9.91
CA ILE A 1054 -5.34 -29.70 10.04
C ILE A 1054 -5.48 -30.71 8.91
N VAL A 1055 -5.66 -31.98 9.28
CA VAL A 1055 -5.62 -33.10 8.34
C VAL A 1055 -6.89 -33.93 8.44
N GLU A 1056 -7.29 -34.53 7.32
CA GLU A 1056 -8.36 -35.52 7.31
C GLU A 1056 -8.03 -36.68 8.25
N MET A 1057 -9.03 -37.13 8.98
CA MET A 1057 -8.92 -38.31 9.84
C MET A 1057 -8.38 -39.54 9.05
N PRO A 1058 -7.36 -40.26 9.57
CA PRO A 1058 -6.74 -41.39 8.88
C PRO A 1058 -7.73 -42.45 8.36
N SER A 1059 -7.60 -42.85 7.10
CA SER A 1059 -8.55 -43.74 6.41
C SER A 1059 -8.56 -45.20 6.93
N GLY A 1060 -9.77 -45.77 7.03
CA GLY A 1060 -10.05 -47.08 7.64
C GLY A 1060 -11.01 -47.03 8.85
N ILE A 1061 -11.41 -45.83 9.25
CA ILE A 1061 -12.15 -45.54 10.50
C ILE A 1061 -13.43 -44.71 10.25
N ALA A 1062 -13.74 -44.35 9.00
CA ALA A 1062 -14.93 -43.59 8.63
C ALA A 1062 -16.04 -44.51 8.07
N LYS A 1063 -16.78 -45.21 8.92
CA LYS A 1063 -18.17 -45.61 8.62
C LYS A 1063 -19.00 -45.61 9.90
N ARG A 1064 -19.83 -44.57 10.06
CA ARG A 1064 -20.93 -44.50 11.02
C ARG A 1064 -21.75 -45.80 10.93
N SER A 1065 -22.00 -46.47 12.04
CA SER A 1065 -23.05 -47.50 12.06
C SER A 1065 -24.42 -46.79 11.98
N PRO A 1066 -25.39 -47.28 11.19
CA PRO A 1066 -26.75 -46.73 11.14
C PRO A 1066 -27.45 -46.67 12.52
N GLU A 1067 -26.96 -47.46 13.48
CA GLU A 1067 -27.46 -47.51 14.85
C GLU A 1067 -27.04 -46.29 15.68
N HIS A 1068 -25.94 -45.60 15.31
CA HIS A 1068 -25.45 -44.39 15.96
C HIS A 1068 -26.32 -43.17 15.61
N GLU A 1069 -26.64 -42.95 14.33
CA GLU A 1069 -27.53 -41.85 13.91
C GLU A 1069 -28.91 -41.95 14.58
N ILE A 1070 -29.43 -43.18 14.72
CA ILE A 1070 -30.68 -43.45 15.43
C ILE A 1070 -30.54 -43.16 16.93
N ARG A 1071 -29.37 -43.41 17.52
CA ARG A 1071 -29.10 -43.13 18.94
C ARG A 1071 -28.96 -41.63 19.22
N GLU A 1072 -28.25 -40.88 18.38
CA GLU A 1072 -28.14 -39.42 18.53
C GLU A 1072 -29.48 -38.73 18.28
N MET A 1073 -30.25 -39.15 17.25
CA MET A 1073 -31.64 -38.71 17.08
C MET A 1073 -32.48 -38.97 18.34
N MET A 1074 -32.27 -40.11 19.01
CA MET A 1074 -33.00 -40.43 20.24
C MET A 1074 -32.52 -39.61 21.45
N LEU A 1075 -31.23 -39.33 21.58
CA LEU A 1075 -30.67 -38.50 22.66
C LEU A 1075 -31.05 -37.04 22.48
N GLU A 1076 -31.04 -36.52 21.26
CA GLU A 1076 -31.44 -35.14 20.94
C GLU A 1076 -32.94 -34.92 21.18
N ARG A 1077 -33.77 -35.90 20.80
CA ARG A 1077 -35.19 -35.93 21.16
C ARG A 1077 -35.42 -36.01 22.68
N HIS A 1078 -34.51 -36.63 23.42
CA HIS A 1078 -34.56 -36.71 24.88
C HIS A 1078 -34.01 -35.44 25.56
N ARG A 1079 -33.13 -34.67 24.90
CA ARG A 1079 -32.65 -33.35 25.39
C ARG A 1079 -33.71 -32.27 25.17
N ASN A 1080 -34.37 -32.27 24.02
CA ASN A 1080 -35.35 -31.25 23.63
C ASN A 1080 -36.79 -31.58 24.02
N TRP A 1081 -37.00 -32.63 24.84
CA TRP A 1081 -38.33 -33.14 25.16
C TRP A 1081 -39.25 -32.10 25.82
N GLU A 1082 -38.72 -31.19 26.64
CA GLU A 1082 -39.51 -30.10 27.25
C GLU A 1082 -39.93 -29.05 26.22
N HIS A 1083 -39.05 -28.72 25.27
CA HIS A 1083 -39.33 -27.75 24.20
C HIS A 1083 -40.34 -28.32 23.18
N ASP A 1084 -40.22 -29.61 22.86
CA ASP A 1084 -41.17 -30.36 22.03
C ASP A 1084 -42.52 -30.56 22.75
N TRP A 1085 -42.52 -30.69 24.08
CA TRP A 1085 -43.74 -30.80 24.88
C TRP A 1085 -44.48 -29.46 24.99
N ILE A 1086 -43.77 -28.35 25.19
CA ILE A 1086 -44.37 -27.01 25.25
C ILE A 1086 -44.96 -26.63 23.88
N SER A 1087 -44.23 -26.90 22.80
CA SER A 1087 -44.68 -26.62 21.43
C SER A 1087 -45.86 -27.49 20.98
N SER A 1088 -45.96 -28.74 21.46
CA SER A 1088 -47.11 -29.62 21.15
C SER A 1088 -48.29 -29.49 22.11
N SER A 1089 -48.12 -28.88 23.30
CA SER A 1089 -49.21 -28.69 24.27
C SER A 1089 -49.93 -27.34 24.14
N PHE A 1090 -49.33 -26.36 23.46
CA PHE A 1090 -49.90 -25.02 23.24
C PHE A 1090 -49.99 -24.59 21.77
N GLY A 1091 -49.78 -25.51 20.82
CA GLY A 1091 -50.04 -25.34 19.38
C GLY A 1091 -51.46 -25.67 18.98
#